data_AF-A0A7S3WHJ4-F1
#
_entry.id   AF-A0A7S3WHJ4-F1
#
_cell.length_a   1.000
_cell.length_b   1.000
_cell.length_c   1.000
_cell.angle_alpha   90.00
_cell.angle_beta   90.00
_cell.angle_gamma   90.00
#
_symmetry.space_group_name_H-M   'P 1'
#
loop_
_entity.id
_entity.type
_entity.pdbx_description
1 polymer ?
#
loop_
_entity_poly.entity_id
_entity_poly.type
_entity_poly.pdbx_seq_one_letter_code
_entity_poly.pdbx_strand_id
1 'polypeptide(L)'
;WTDPPRSPSMTTACCRHARRLVVAAAIIFYADAVVQRVLENYGGEQLSRTCLLRLLLWPWSTAACGDAGCSGNECWETSNLPAPFLATLRALPPIPKRVHVSWRSSALPRPSLFSRVTILALIDRNPGWSVTVYNDSQLDAYLREALPKYSPTAYDQLSTRSPTEKVDLWRLVVMYEKGGVYTDYDRWALTPLSEAVPARARLLLPTYRDDNPSQDFMASAPRNPLFLRAIRLNIARRALGWTSIYALGPDTYRDAVAEVLLGAHVTPASVAPASYGARTLRAAVARVADGVVATSRESPPCLTATSRVTGLACALLWPLWRRSKKAEYARSGVRHWTQSASPQPATSQPAAAQPSSDRAAVREPRWRWSDLSKGHVVEDPAKACAQAWPTTRLFWLVALARAADRAVLPLACGASADFREEAYLPVPRGGALLFVRSRHLVRWVEAVLPAIGNATPFVLATGDPEATDYTLPEGVLSPALVRRILAHPSLRGWWATNANHPRVHRLPLGIDFHSSALSGRVQPDLKVKHLLRPRSLYSPQEMPDAQEEKLLAVSRALPAPHDRPRHLAWADFHFERRNSARRAIFHRVKGEPWLVVPQRRVRRAELWEQKGRYLFDLSPPGHGPDCFRTWESLALGMIVIVERGPLGVSVDGDGGLYAGLPVVQVANMSTDVNATALRAWAAAHATRDGGKGPRASAVPDRLKLSHWVRAMRRAARGAS
;
A
#
# COMPACT_ATOMS: atom_id res chain seq x y z
N TRP A 1 -28.55 -67.78 -2.87
CA TRP A 1 -27.73 -68.61 -1.95
C TRP A 1 -26.78 -67.68 -1.21
N THR A 2 -26.97 -67.37 0.07
CA THR A 2 -28.05 -67.68 1.04
C THR A 2 -28.19 -66.50 2.03
N ASP A 3 -29.31 -66.42 2.75
CA ASP A 3 -29.66 -65.30 3.63
C ASP A 3 -28.97 -65.33 5.03
N PRO A 4 -29.10 -64.27 5.87
CA PRO A 4 -28.07 -63.90 6.87
C PRO A 4 -28.46 -64.19 8.33
N PRO A 5 -27.65 -63.72 9.30
CA PRO A 5 -28.16 -63.28 10.60
C PRO A 5 -27.90 -61.80 10.93
N ARG A 6 -29.01 -61.04 11.00
CA ARG A 6 -29.40 -60.03 12.01
C ARG A 6 -28.42 -58.89 12.45
N SER A 7 -28.94 -57.66 12.30
CA SER A 7 -28.53 -56.39 12.94
C SER A 7 -28.98 -56.31 14.43
N PRO A 8 -28.80 -55.20 15.22
CA PRO A 8 -28.40 -53.83 14.84
C PRO A 8 -27.50 -53.00 15.81
N SER A 9 -26.89 -51.91 15.29
CA SER A 9 -27.11 -50.50 15.74
C SER A 9 -26.04 -49.51 15.19
N MET A 10 -26.18 -48.21 15.53
CA MET A 10 -25.25 -47.08 15.26
C MET A 10 -25.33 -46.35 13.89
N THR A 11 -26.51 -45.80 13.62
CA THR A 11 -26.77 -44.43 13.10
C THR A 11 -25.61 -43.58 12.52
N THR A 12 -25.74 -43.27 11.21
CA THR A 12 -25.61 -41.91 10.64
C THR A 12 -24.25 -41.17 10.66
N ALA A 13 -23.14 -41.82 11.01
CA ALA A 13 -21.81 -41.19 10.95
C ALA A 13 -21.16 -41.16 9.54
N CYS A 14 -21.35 -42.22 8.73
CA CYS A 14 -20.46 -42.51 7.59
C CYS A 14 -20.63 -41.57 6.36
N CYS A 15 -21.87 -41.13 6.06
CA CYS A 15 -22.21 -40.43 4.81
C CYS A 15 -21.55 -39.05 4.59
N ARG A 16 -20.77 -38.53 5.54
CA ARG A 16 -20.01 -37.27 5.39
C ARG A 16 -18.55 -37.42 4.95
N HIS A 17 -17.96 -38.61 5.01
CA HIS A 17 -16.61 -38.84 4.47
C HIS A 17 -16.60 -39.23 2.99
N ALA A 18 -17.51 -40.11 2.55
CA ALA A 18 -17.60 -40.56 1.15
C ALA A 18 -17.69 -39.37 0.15
N ARG A 19 -18.52 -38.36 0.45
CA ARG A 19 -18.67 -37.16 -0.40
C ARG A 19 -17.42 -36.26 -0.50
N ARG A 20 -16.39 -36.45 0.35
CA ARG A 20 -15.10 -35.74 0.23
C ARG A 20 -14.11 -36.52 -0.61
N LEU A 21 -14.08 -37.85 -0.47
CA LEU A 21 -13.25 -38.74 -1.30
C LEU A 21 -13.69 -38.71 -2.77
N VAL A 22 -14.99 -38.74 -3.06
CA VAL A 22 -15.50 -38.67 -4.45
C VAL A 22 -15.08 -37.36 -5.15
N VAL A 23 -15.08 -36.22 -4.43
CA VAL A 23 -14.63 -34.94 -5.01
C VAL A 23 -13.12 -34.90 -5.22
N ALA A 24 -12.33 -35.49 -4.31
CA ALA A 24 -10.88 -35.61 -4.49
C ALA A 24 -10.53 -36.53 -5.69
N ALA A 25 -11.18 -37.68 -5.79
CA ALA A 25 -11.02 -38.60 -6.91
C ALA A 25 -11.43 -37.97 -8.25
N ALA A 26 -12.55 -37.24 -8.28
CA ALA A 26 -13.00 -36.52 -9.48
C ALA A 26 -12.00 -35.44 -9.93
N ILE A 27 -11.35 -34.73 -8.99
CA ILE A 27 -10.32 -33.73 -9.31
C ILE A 27 -9.04 -34.39 -9.86
N ILE A 28 -8.65 -35.56 -9.34
CA ILE A 28 -7.52 -36.34 -9.87
C ILE A 28 -7.84 -36.86 -11.29
N PHE A 29 -9.05 -37.38 -11.51
CA PHE A 29 -9.52 -37.78 -12.84
C PHE A 29 -9.56 -36.59 -13.82
N TYR A 30 -9.97 -35.41 -13.37
CA TYR A 30 -9.97 -34.20 -14.20
C TYR A 30 -8.55 -33.72 -14.54
N ALA A 31 -7.59 -33.90 -13.63
CA ALA A 31 -6.19 -33.61 -13.90
C ALA A 31 -5.61 -34.56 -14.96
N ASP A 32 -5.86 -35.88 -14.84
CA ASP A 32 -5.32 -36.86 -15.80
C ASP A 32 -6.00 -36.76 -17.17
N ALA A 33 -7.30 -36.42 -17.23
CA ALA A 33 -8.01 -36.12 -18.47
C ALA A 33 -7.53 -34.82 -19.16
N VAL A 34 -7.10 -33.82 -18.39
CA VAL A 34 -6.45 -32.61 -18.94
C VAL A 34 -5.03 -32.92 -19.42
N VAL A 35 -4.27 -33.77 -18.72
CA VAL A 35 -2.94 -34.21 -19.17
C VAL A 35 -3.04 -35.03 -20.45
N GLN A 36 -3.99 -35.97 -20.55
CA GLN A 36 -4.25 -36.70 -21.79
C GLN A 36 -4.58 -35.74 -22.95
N ARG A 37 -5.51 -34.79 -22.75
CA ARG A 37 -5.82 -33.80 -23.80
C ARG A 37 -4.67 -32.87 -24.18
N VAL A 38 -3.68 -32.66 -23.32
CA VAL A 38 -2.45 -31.94 -23.70
C VAL A 38 -1.53 -32.84 -24.54
N LEU A 39 -1.46 -34.14 -24.27
CA LEU A 39 -0.71 -35.11 -25.07
C LEU A 39 -1.39 -35.45 -26.41
N GLU A 40 -2.72 -35.38 -26.48
CA GLU A 40 -3.50 -35.58 -27.72
C GLU A 40 -3.40 -34.38 -28.68
N ASN A 41 -3.33 -33.15 -28.16
CA ASN A 41 -3.27 -31.94 -28.99
C ASN A 41 -1.84 -31.57 -29.44
N TYR A 42 -0.81 -32.03 -28.75
CA TYR A 42 0.58 -31.87 -29.18
C TYR A 42 1.07 -33.20 -29.76
N GLY A 43 0.91 -33.34 -31.08
CA GLY A 43 1.27 -34.53 -31.86
C GLY A 43 2.63 -35.10 -31.44
N GLY A 44 2.63 -36.38 -31.09
CA GLY A 44 3.62 -36.91 -30.17
C GLY A 44 5.03 -37.05 -30.74
N GLU A 45 5.97 -36.27 -30.19
CA GLU A 45 7.34 -36.75 -29.97
C GLU A 45 7.98 -36.13 -28.71
N GLN A 46 8.63 -36.99 -27.91
CA GLN A 46 9.60 -36.68 -26.84
C GLN A 46 9.31 -35.57 -25.80
N LEU A 47 8.13 -35.56 -25.15
CA LEU A 47 7.95 -34.91 -23.84
C LEU A 47 7.53 -35.89 -22.75
N SER A 48 8.51 -36.46 -22.04
CA SER A 48 8.25 -37.42 -20.95
C SER A 48 7.52 -36.77 -19.76
N ARG A 49 6.65 -37.56 -19.08
CA ARG A 49 5.87 -37.16 -17.89
C ARG A 49 6.76 -36.56 -16.79
N THR A 50 8.03 -36.95 -16.75
CA THR A 50 9.07 -36.45 -15.82
C THR A 50 9.50 -35.01 -16.08
N CYS A 51 9.52 -34.52 -17.33
CA CYS A 51 9.91 -33.14 -17.64
C CYS A 51 8.85 -32.11 -17.23
N LEU A 52 7.57 -32.39 -17.48
CA LEU A 52 6.48 -31.51 -17.03
C LEU A 52 6.43 -31.37 -15.50
N LEU A 53 6.71 -32.45 -14.76
CA LEU A 53 6.80 -32.38 -13.29
C LEU A 53 8.02 -31.60 -12.79
N ARG A 54 9.16 -31.61 -13.51
CA ARG A 54 10.32 -30.76 -13.18
C ARG A 54 10.04 -29.27 -13.39
N LEU A 55 9.37 -28.91 -14.49
CA LEU A 55 9.01 -27.51 -14.80
C LEU A 55 8.09 -26.87 -13.74
N LEU A 56 7.31 -27.67 -13.00
CA LEU A 56 6.40 -27.20 -11.96
C LEU A 56 7.03 -27.14 -10.55
N LEU A 57 8.25 -27.65 -10.35
CA LEU A 57 8.81 -27.90 -9.00
C LEU A 57 10.27 -27.45 -8.79
N TRP A 58 10.99 -26.94 -9.79
CA TRP A 58 12.39 -26.54 -9.62
C TRP A 58 12.56 -25.10 -9.05
N PRO A 59 13.31 -24.87 -7.96
CA PRO A 59 13.59 -23.53 -7.45
C PRO A 59 14.65 -22.81 -8.30
N TRP A 60 14.55 -21.49 -8.43
CA TRP A 60 15.56 -20.69 -9.15
C TRP A 60 16.90 -20.70 -8.41
N SER A 61 17.89 -21.39 -8.97
CA SER A 61 19.29 -21.34 -8.52
C SER A 61 19.99 -20.06 -9.00
N THR A 62 20.91 -19.54 -8.19
CA THR A 62 21.68 -18.33 -8.48
C THR A 62 22.62 -18.51 -9.67
N ALA A 63 22.41 -17.72 -10.73
CA ALA A 63 23.47 -17.38 -11.68
C ALA A 63 24.06 -16.02 -11.28
N ALA A 64 25.39 -15.92 -11.23
CA ALA A 64 26.07 -14.66 -10.98
C ALA A 64 26.23 -13.86 -12.28
N CYS A 65 26.18 -12.54 -12.19
CA CYS A 65 26.67 -11.61 -13.21
C CYS A 65 27.67 -10.68 -12.52
N GLY A 66 28.86 -10.53 -13.10
CA GLY A 66 29.99 -9.86 -12.47
C GLY A 66 30.11 -8.37 -12.80
N ASP A 67 30.80 -7.67 -11.90
CA ASP A 67 31.64 -6.49 -12.06
C ASP A 67 31.43 -5.57 -13.29
N ALA A 68 30.88 -4.38 -13.00
CA ALA A 68 31.13 -3.14 -13.72
C ALA A 68 31.29 -2.00 -12.69
N GLY A 69 32.28 -1.11 -12.88
CA GLY A 69 32.83 -0.29 -11.79
C GLY A 69 31.94 0.83 -11.23
N CYS A 70 32.06 1.06 -9.92
CA CYS A 70 31.57 2.26 -9.22
C CYS A 70 32.66 3.33 -9.11
N SER A 71 32.28 4.62 -9.23
CA SER A 71 33.17 5.75 -8.87
C SER A 71 32.38 6.96 -8.31
N GLY A 72 32.18 6.98 -6.98
CA GLY A 72 31.67 8.13 -6.22
C GLY A 72 30.15 8.39 -6.34
N ASN A 73 29.35 8.40 -5.27
CA ASN A 73 29.62 8.19 -3.84
C ASN A 73 28.57 7.25 -3.22
N GLU A 74 28.97 6.53 -2.16
CA GLU A 74 28.11 5.61 -1.38
C GLU A 74 27.40 4.50 -2.19
N CYS A 75 28.16 3.81 -3.05
CA CYS A 75 27.77 2.50 -3.61
C CYS A 75 27.61 1.44 -2.51
N TRP A 76 26.48 1.44 -1.80
CA TRP A 76 26.19 0.42 -0.78
C TRP A 76 25.98 -0.98 -1.37
N GLU A 77 25.84 -1.12 -2.68
CA GLU A 77 25.73 -2.42 -3.34
C GLU A 77 27.04 -3.21 -3.28
N THR A 78 28.20 -2.56 -3.08
CA THR A 78 29.50 -3.22 -2.84
C THR A 78 29.86 -3.38 -1.36
N SER A 79 29.08 -2.82 -0.43
CA SER A 79 29.39 -2.91 1.01
C SER A 79 29.41 -4.36 1.52
N ASN A 80 30.47 -4.70 2.24
CA ASN A 80 30.54 -5.88 3.10
C ASN A 80 30.13 -5.49 4.53
N LEU A 81 29.58 -6.43 5.30
CA LEU A 81 29.30 -6.18 6.71
C LEU A 81 30.62 -5.93 7.48
N PRO A 82 30.71 -4.91 8.37
CA PRO A 82 31.95 -4.55 9.04
C PRO A 82 32.64 -5.73 9.73
N ALA A 83 33.93 -5.93 9.43
CA ALA A 83 34.70 -7.05 9.98
C ALA A 83 34.70 -7.12 11.53
N PRO A 84 34.80 -6.00 12.29
CA PRO A 84 34.67 -6.03 13.75
C PRO A 84 33.28 -6.50 14.22
N PHE A 85 32.21 -6.12 13.53
CA PHE A 85 30.85 -6.58 13.84
C PHE A 85 30.69 -8.07 13.53
N LEU A 86 31.22 -8.56 12.40
CA LEU A 86 31.23 -10.00 12.08
C LEU A 86 32.04 -10.82 13.09
N ALA A 87 33.22 -10.34 13.50
CA ALA A 87 34.01 -10.97 14.56
C ALA A 87 33.23 -11.01 15.89
N THR A 88 32.57 -9.91 16.26
CA THR A 88 31.72 -9.83 17.45
C THR A 88 30.57 -10.85 17.37
N LEU A 89 29.85 -10.93 16.24
CA LEU A 89 28.77 -11.90 16.05
C LEU A 89 29.25 -13.34 16.14
N ARG A 90 30.40 -13.69 15.54
CA ARG A 90 30.98 -15.04 15.58
C ARG A 90 31.29 -15.50 17.02
N ALA A 91 31.70 -14.56 17.88
CA ALA A 91 31.96 -14.82 19.30
C ALA A 91 30.69 -14.98 20.16
N LEU A 92 29.50 -14.62 19.65
CA LEU A 92 28.25 -14.82 20.39
C LEU A 92 27.84 -16.31 20.44
N PRO A 93 27.12 -16.75 21.48
CA PRO A 93 26.57 -18.10 21.54
C PRO A 93 25.47 -18.30 20.46
N PRO A 94 25.14 -19.55 20.07
CA PRO A 94 24.02 -19.84 19.16
C PRO A 94 22.70 -19.21 19.62
N ILE A 95 21.81 -18.91 18.67
CA ILE A 95 20.47 -18.35 18.95
C ILE A 95 19.72 -19.31 19.91
N PRO A 96 19.40 -18.89 21.15
CA PRO A 96 18.76 -19.77 22.13
C PRO A 96 17.37 -20.25 21.68
N LYS A 97 17.03 -21.52 21.95
CA LYS A 97 15.73 -22.12 21.58
C LYS A 97 14.56 -21.65 22.46
N ARG A 98 14.28 -20.35 22.42
CA ARG A 98 13.18 -19.66 23.12
C ARG A 98 12.49 -18.67 22.19
N VAL A 99 11.19 -18.47 22.40
CA VAL A 99 10.36 -17.58 21.60
C VAL A 99 9.60 -16.62 22.51
N HIS A 100 9.78 -15.32 22.32
CA HIS A 100 9.07 -14.27 23.04
C HIS A 100 7.93 -13.74 22.18
N VAL A 101 6.72 -13.70 22.74
CA VAL A 101 5.51 -13.22 22.07
C VAL A 101 4.77 -12.27 23.02
N SER A 102 4.23 -11.17 22.53
CA SER A 102 3.41 -10.24 23.32
C SER A 102 1.93 -10.36 22.95
N TRP A 103 1.04 -10.57 23.93
CA TRP A 103 -0.41 -10.59 23.73
C TRP A 103 -1.17 -10.23 25.00
N ARG A 104 -2.40 -9.70 24.88
CA ARG A 104 -3.23 -9.23 26.02
C ARG A 104 -3.40 -10.22 27.17
N SER A 105 -3.28 -11.52 26.90
CA SER A 105 -3.24 -12.56 27.91
C SER A 105 -2.11 -13.53 27.59
N SER A 106 -1.45 -14.00 28.65
CA SER A 106 -0.44 -15.06 28.63
C SER A 106 -1.06 -16.46 28.49
N ALA A 107 -2.38 -16.60 28.65
CA ALA A 107 -3.09 -17.85 28.42
C ALA A 107 -3.19 -18.19 26.92
N LEU A 108 -3.11 -19.48 26.58
CA LEU A 108 -3.25 -19.94 25.19
C LEU A 108 -4.69 -19.71 24.69
N PRO A 109 -4.87 -19.25 23.44
CA PRO A 109 -6.20 -18.97 22.89
C PRO A 109 -6.96 -20.27 22.59
N ARG A 110 -8.30 -20.18 22.62
CA ARG A 110 -9.15 -21.28 22.15
C ARG A 110 -8.83 -21.61 20.68
N PRO A 111 -8.81 -22.90 20.27
CA PRO A 111 -8.47 -23.26 18.89
C PRO A 111 -9.45 -22.68 17.86
N SER A 112 -8.95 -21.80 16.99
CA SER A 112 -9.69 -21.15 15.91
C SER A 112 -8.84 -21.15 14.64
N LEU A 113 -9.40 -20.78 13.48
CA LEU A 113 -8.59 -20.66 12.25
C LEU A 113 -7.47 -19.61 12.37
N PHE A 114 -7.66 -18.61 13.24
CA PHE A 114 -6.60 -17.66 13.58
C PHE A 114 -5.47 -18.35 14.33
N SER A 115 -5.77 -18.87 15.54
CA SER A 115 -4.75 -19.42 16.43
C SER A 115 -4.09 -20.70 15.90
N ARG A 116 -4.82 -21.55 15.17
CA ARG A 116 -4.32 -22.77 14.51
C ARG A 116 -3.37 -22.54 13.32
N VAL A 117 -3.11 -21.29 12.91
CA VAL A 117 -2.03 -20.97 11.96
C VAL A 117 -1.03 -19.93 12.49
N THR A 118 -1.27 -19.39 13.69
CA THR A 118 -0.34 -18.48 14.39
C THR A 118 0.20 -19.15 15.66
N ILE A 119 -0.14 -18.67 16.86
CA ILE A 119 0.46 -19.09 18.13
C ILE A 119 0.34 -20.58 18.46
N LEU A 120 -0.76 -21.26 18.10
CA LEU A 120 -0.84 -22.71 18.31
C LEU A 120 0.04 -23.45 17.30
N ALA A 121 0.01 -23.06 16.03
CA ALA A 121 0.88 -23.66 15.01
C ALA A 121 2.37 -23.47 15.33
N LEU A 122 2.73 -22.33 15.94
CA LEU A 122 4.07 -22.02 16.46
C LEU A 122 4.48 -22.98 17.58
N ILE A 123 3.59 -23.30 18.51
CA ILE A 123 3.85 -24.24 19.61
C ILE A 123 3.89 -25.68 19.07
N ASP A 124 2.83 -26.11 18.38
CA ASP A 124 2.64 -27.47 17.85
C ASP A 124 3.83 -27.94 16.97
N ARG A 125 4.46 -27.03 16.22
CA ARG A 125 5.59 -27.33 15.31
C ARG A 125 6.97 -27.23 15.95
N ASN A 126 7.07 -26.71 17.17
CA ASN A 126 8.36 -26.40 17.79
C ASN A 126 8.47 -26.95 19.23
N PRO A 127 8.22 -28.26 19.47
CA PRO A 127 8.30 -28.84 20.82
C PRO A 127 9.69 -28.70 21.47
N GLY A 128 10.75 -28.53 20.67
CA GLY A 128 12.10 -28.23 21.14
C GLY A 128 12.41 -26.76 21.40
N TRP A 129 11.40 -25.87 21.49
CA TRP A 129 11.54 -24.43 21.76
C TRP A 129 10.60 -24.01 22.89
N SER A 130 11.08 -23.23 23.87
CA SER A 130 10.22 -22.65 24.91
C SER A 130 9.51 -21.39 24.40
N VAL A 131 8.19 -21.46 24.23
CA VAL A 131 7.36 -20.32 23.83
C VAL A 131 6.80 -19.62 25.06
N THR A 132 7.08 -18.33 25.22
CA THR A 132 6.57 -17.49 26.33
C THR A 132 5.72 -16.35 25.78
N VAL A 133 4.43 -16.35 26.16
CA VAL A 133 3.50 -15.26 25.86
C VAL A 133 3.46 -14.31 27.06
N TYR A 134 3.97 -13.10 26.87
CA TYR A 134 3.98 -12.02 27.86
C TYR A 134 2.72 -11.17 27.70
N ASN A 135 2.03 -10.93 28.82
CA ASN A 135 0.90 -10.00 28.88
C ASN A 135 1.32 -8.55 29.17
N ASP A 136 0.39 -7.61 29.00
CA ASP A 136 0.65 -6.17 29.09
C ASP A 136 1.32 -5.76 30.41
N SER A 137 0.96 -6.38 31.56
CA SER A 137 1.56 -6.06 32.86
C SER A 137 2.90 -6.76 33.12
N GLN A 138 3.07 -8.00 32.64
CA GLN A 138 4.37 -8.68 32.64
C GLN A 138 5.40 -7.92 31.78
N LEU A 139 4.96 -7.38 30.65
CA LEU A 139 5.79 -6.61 29.72
C LEU A 139 6.15 -5.24 30.32
N ASP A 140 5.20 -4.55 30.95
CA ASP A 140 5.44 -3.29 31.66
C ASP A 140 6.40 -3.45 32.84
N ALA A 141 6.21 -4.48 33.68
CA ALA A 141 7.10 -4.79 34.79
C ALA A 141 8.53 -5.11 34.32
N TYR A 142 8.67 -5.91 33.26
CA TYR A 142 9.97 -6.22 32.68
C TYR A 142 10.69 -4.99 32.10
N LEU A 143 9.95 -4.06 31.49
CA LEU A 143 10.50 -2.78 31.04
C LEU A 143 10.93 -1.89 32.23
N ARG A 144 10.17 -1.89 33.32
CA ARG A 144 10.47 -1.13 34.54
C ARG A 144 11.78 -1.59 35.20
N GLU A 145 12.02 -2.90 35.21
CA GLU A 145 13.26 -3.50 35.72
C GLU A 145 14.44 -3.34 34.75
N ALA A 146 14.20 -3.46 33.43
CA ALA A 146 15.28 -3.49 32.45
C ALA A 146 15.75 -2.09 31.98
N LEU A 147 14.84 -1.13 31.75
CA LEU A 147 15.19 0.16 31.12
C LEU A 147 16.19 1.04 31.91
N PRO A 148 16.19 1.08 33.26
CA PRO A 148 17.21 1.82 34.03
C PRO A 148 18.65 1.43 33.71
N LYS A 149 18.89 0.20 33.22
CA LYS A 149 20.21 -0.31 32.79
C LYS A 149 20.75 0.37 31.52
N TYR A 150 19.91 1.14 30.82
CA TYR A 150 20.22 1.82 29.55
C TYR A 150 20.13 3.35 29.67
N SER A 151 19.20 3.85 30.49
CA SER A 151 19.15 5.23 31.00
C SER A 151 18.19 5.28 32.20
N PRO A 152 18.51 5.98 33.30
CA PRO A 152 17.64 6.05 34.48
C PRO A 152 16.21 6.50 34.17
N THR A 153 16.02 7.44 33.23
CA THR A 153 14.71 8.04 32.90
C THR A 153 13.98 7.34 31.73
N ALA A 154 14.55 6.27 31.16
CA ALA A 154 13.98 5.61 29.98
C ALA A 154 12.61 4.96 30.23
N TYR A 155 12.35 4.50 31.46
CA TYR A 155 11.02 4.00 31.81
C TYR A 155 9.99 5.12 31.93
N ASP A 156 10.34 6.28 32.49
CA ASP A 156 9.41 7.39 32.72
C ASP A 156 8.87 7.93 31.39
N GLN A 157 9.76 8.09 30.39
CA GLN A 157 9.43 8.47 29.00
C GLN A 157 8.41 7.52 28.33
N LEU A 158 8.31 6.28 28.81
CA LEU A 158 7.50 5.19 28.28
C LEU A 158 6.29 4.84 29.16
N SER A 159 6.31 5.20 30.44
CA SER A 159 5.33 4.81 31.47
C SER A 159 3.88 5.06 31.06
N THR A 160 3.60 6.23 30.49
CA THR A 160 2.29 6.70 30.03
C THR A 160 1.94 6.30 28.58
N ARG A 161 2.85 5.63 27.88
CA ARG A 161 2.74 5.32 26.44
C ARG A 161 1.87 4.09 26.16
N SER A 162 1.44 3.98 24.91
CA SER A 162 0.54 2.91 24.47
C SER A 162 1.18 1.51 24.59
N PRO A 163 0.40 0.43 24.81
CA PRO A 163 0.93 -0.93 24.83
C PRO A 163 1.74 -1.30 23.58
N THR A 164 1.37 -0.78 22.40
CA THR A 164 2.12 -0.98 21.16
C THR A 164 3.53 -0.38 21.23
N GLU A 165 3.67 0.86 21.71
CA GLU A 165 4.98 1.50 21.90
C GLU A 165 5.84 0.79 22.94
N LYS A 166 5.20 0.24 24.00
CA LYS A 166 5.86 -0.59 25.00
C LYS A 166 6.39 -1.88 24.38
N VAL A 167 5.58 -2.57 23.56
CA VAL A 167 6.01 -3.74 22.78
C VAL A 167 7.17 -3.41 21.83
N ASP A 168 7.15 -2.25 21.18
CA ASP A 168 8.19 -1.86 20.21
C ASP A 168 9.57 -1.60 20.83
N LEU A 169 9.65 -1.06 22.06
CA LEU A 169 10.93 -1.03 22.78
C LEU A 169 11.24 -2.39 23.46
N TRP A 170 10.23 -3.06 24.00
CA TRP A 170 10.38 -4.37 24.66
C TRP A 170 10.98 -5.44 23.74
N ARG A 171 10.51 -5.51 22.48
CA ARG A 171 11.01 -6.48 21.49
C ARG A 171 12.51 -6.29 21.19
N LEU A 172 13.05 -5.08 21.38
CA LEU A 172 14.49 -4.82 21.28
C LEU A 172 15.23 -5.23 22.55
N VAL A 173 14.73 -4.84 23.73
CA VAL A 173 15.32 -5.15 25.04
C VAL A 173 15.38 -6.67 25.28
N VAL A 174 14.29 -7.40 25.06
CA VAL A 174 14.24 -8.85 25.30
C VAL A 174 15.17 -9.64 24.37
N MET A 175 15.36 -9.15 23.14
CA MET A 175 16.29 -9.75 22.17
C MET A 175 17.77 -9.49 22.54
N TYR A 176 18.09 -8.32 23.09
CA TYR A 176 19.44 -8.06 23.63
C TYR A 176 19.72 -8.82 24.93
N GLU A 177 18.78 -8.83 25.89
CA GLU A 177 18.96 -9.45 27.21
C GLU A 177 18.90 -10.98 27.17
N LYS A 178 17.90 -11.56 26.48
CA LYS A 178 17.60 -13.00 26.53
C LYS A 178 17.94 -13.75 25.24
N GLY A 179 18.01 -13.05 24.10
CA GLY A 179 18.12 -13.64 22.77
C GLY A 179 16.98 -14.61 22.43
N GLY A 180 17.16 -15.33 21.31
CA GLY A 180 16.23 -16.33 20.79
C GLY A 180 15.46 -15.78 19.61
N VAL A 181 14.15 -15.99 19.58
CA VAL A 181 13.22 -15.48 18.56
C VAL A 181 12.20 -14.53 19.21
N TYR A 182 11.89 -13.43 18.54
CA TYR A 182 10.68 -12.64 18.76
C TYR A 182 9.70 -12.89 17.60
N THR A 183 8.39 -12.95 17.88
CA THR A 183 7.35 -12.92 16.83
C THR A 183 6.10 -12.18 17.28
N ASP A 184 5.46 -11.43 16.36
CA ASP A 184 4.09 -10.95 16.51
C ASP A 184 3.12 -12.14 16.63
N TYR A 185 2.12 -12.03 17.52
CA TYR A 185 1.17 -13.10 17.86
C TYR A 185 0.23 -13.52 16.71
N ASP A 186 0.04 -12.65 15.72
CA ASP A 186 -0.75 -12.89 14.52
C ASP A 186 0.07 -13.29 13.28
N ARG A 187 1.38 -13.51 13.42
CA ARG A 187 2.22 -13.98 12.33
C ARG A 187 1.95 -15.46 12.03
N TRP A 188 1.91 -15.83 10.74
CA TRP A 188 1.71 -17.23 10.34
C TRP A 188 2.96 -18.06 10.67
N ALA A 189 2.75 -19.18 11.36
CA ALA A 189 3.79 -20.07 11.88
C ALA A 189 3.55 -21.51 11.40
N LEU A 190 3.50 -21.69 10.07
CA LEU A 190 3.22 -22.96 9.41
C LEU A 190 4.49 -23.75 9.06
N THR A 191 5.65 -23.09 9.08
CA THR A 191 6.99 -23.67 8.91
C THR A 191 7.72 -23.71 10.27
N PRO A 192 8.38 -24.82 10.64
CA PRO A 192 9.18 -24.93 11.87
C PRO A 192 10.29 -23.89 12.00
N LEU A 193 10.62 -23.49 13.23
CA LEU A 193 11.71 -22.56 13.51
C LEU A 193 13.10 -23.14 13.22
N SER A 194 13.24 -24.48 13.19
CA SER A 194 14.43 -25.16 12.71
C SER A 194 14.68 -24.98 11.20
N GLU A 195 13.66 -24.66 10.41
CA GLU A 195 13.80 -24.25 9.01
C GLU A 195 13.87 -22.72 8.84
N ALA A 196 13.25 -21.96 9.76
CA ALA A 196 13.19 -20.50 9.71
C ALA A 196 14.46 -19.81 10.24
N VAL A 197 15.18 -20.46 11.15
CA VAL A 197 16.37 -19.93 11.85
C VAL A 197 17.55 -20.87 11.58
N PRO A 198 18.48 -20.53 10.65
CA PRO A 198 19.61 -21.37 10.31
C PRO A 198 20.53 -21.64 11.52
N ALA A 199 20.96 -22.89 11.71
CA ALA A 199 21.69 -23.32 12.91
C ALA A 199 23.05 -22.62 13.12
N ARG A 200 23.68 -22.10 12.06
CA ARG A 200 24.92 -21.30 12.16
C ARG A 200 24.68 -19.83 12.49
N ALA A 201 23.46 -19.33 12.32
CA ALA A 201 23.16 -17.92 12.52
C ALA A 201 23.38 -17.48 13.97
N ARG A 202 23.74 -16.20 14.10
CA ARG A 202 23.78 -15.40 15.34
C ARG A 202 22.88 -14.18 15.24
N LEU A 203 22.49 -13.83 14.02
CA LEU A 203 21.53 -12.79 13.68
C LEU A 203 20.74 -13.21 12.44
N LEU A 204 19.41 -13.15 12.52
CA LEU A 204 18.48 -13.27 11.39
C LEU A 204 17.77 -11.93 11.21
N LEU A 205 17.93 -11.32 10.04
CA LEU A 205 17.26 -10.09 9.63
C LEU A 205 16.32 -10.39 8.44
N PRO A 206 15.06 -10.78 8.69
CA PRO A 206 14.05 -10.81 7.63
C PRO A 206 13.78 -9.38 7.16
N THR A 207 13.24 -9.25 5.95
CA THR A 207 12.94 -7.95 5.34
C THR A 207 11.55 -7.96 4.76
N TYR A 208 10.74 -6.94 5.08
CA TYR A 208 9.46 -6.74 4.41
C TYR A 208 9.73 -6.30 2.97
N ARG A 209 9.56 -7.24 2.03
CA ARG A 209 9.77 -7.04 0.59
C ARG A 209 11.14 -6.43 0.31
N ASP A 210 11.19 -5.25 -0.29
CA ASP A 210 12.42 -4.52 -0.60
C ASP A 210 12.53 -3.22 0.19
N ASP A 211 11.65 -3.06 1.18
CA ASP A 211 11.47 -1.86 2.01
C ASP A 211 12.42 -1.91 3.23
N ASN A 212 11.93 -2.29 4.42
CA ASN A 212 12.65 -2.25 5.70
C ASN A 212 12.95 -3.66 6.27
N PRO A 213 13.91 -3.79 7.21
CA PRO A 213 14.01 -4.95 8.11
C PRO A 213 12.69 -5.20 8.87
N SER A 214 12.31 -6.47 9.01
CA SER A 214 11.10 -6.90 9.73
C SER A 214 11.31 -6.79 11.25
N GLN A 215 10.45 -6.05 11.96
CA GLN A 215 10.41 -6.07 13.44
C GLN A 215 9.34 -7.03 14.00
N ASP A 216 8.43 -7.55 13.16
CA ASP A 216 7.38 -8.52 13.52
C ASP A 216 7.92 -9.96 13.67
N PHE A 217 9.16 -10.19 13.23
CA PHE A 217 9.91 -11.42 13.45
C PHE A 217 11.41 -11.13 13.44
N MET A 218 12.11 -11.56 14.49
CA MET A 218 13.55 -11.34 14.65
C MET A 218 14.15 -12.56 15.32
N ALA A 219 15.36 -12.98 14.94
CA ALA A 219 16.11 -13.98 15.69
C ALA A 219 17.55 -13.52 15.94
N SER A 220 18.06 -13.69 17.15
CA SER A 220 19.42 -13.24 17.52
C SER A 220 19.96 -14.00 18.73
N ALA A 221 21.28 -14.14 18.76
CA ALA A 221 22.00 -14.39 19.99
C ALA A 221 21.80 -13.21 20.97
N PRO A 222 21.82 -13.47 22.30
CA PRO A 222 21.84 -12.40 23.31
C PRO A 222 23.12 -11.55 23.17
N ARG A 223 23.11 -10.36 23.77
CA ARG A 223 24.22 -9.38 23.77
C ARG A 223 24.68 -8.87 22.39
N ASN A 224 23.94 -9.16 21.32
CA ASN A 224 24.20 -8.62 19.99
C ASN A 224 24.14 -7.06 19.99
N PRO A 225 25.23 -6.36 19.63
CA PRO A 225 25.32 -4.90 19.76
C PRO A 225 24.34 -4.12 18.88
N LEU A 226 23.79 -4.74 17.83
CA LEU A 226 22.72 -4.16 17.01
C LEU A 226 21.49 -3.78 17.85
N PHE A 227 21.07 -4.67 18.75
CA PHE A 227 19.91 -4.42 19.60
C PHE A 227 20.23 -3.39 20.68
N LEU A 228 21.45 -3.38 21.23
CA LEU A 228 21.91 -2.33 22.13
C LEU A 228 21.87 -0.94 21.47
N ARG A 229 22.29 -0.84 20.19
CA ARG A 229 22.22 0.42 19.44
C ARG A 229 20.77 0.84 19.18
N ALA A 230 19.90 -0.10 18.79
CA ALA A 230 18.47 0.18 18.59
C ALA A 230 17.77 0.67 19.87
N ILE A 231 18.06 0.07 21.03
CA ILE A 231 17.55 0.50 22.35
C ILE A 231 18.02 1.93 22.66
N ARG A 232 19.33 2.19 22.55
CA ARG A 232 19.91 3.52 22.80
C ARG A 232 19.35 4.59 21.87
N LEU A 233 19.16 4.26 20.58
CA LEU A 233 18.60 5.18 19.58
C LEU A 233 17.11 5.48 19.85
N ASN A 234 16.31 4.51 20.30
CA ASN A 234 14.92 4.72 20.71
C ASN A 234 14.82 5.67 21.91
N ILE A 235 15.60 5.41 22.97
CA ILE A 235 15.63 6.23 24.18
C ILE A 235 16.08 7.67 23.86
N ALA A 236 17.14 7.83 23.05
CA ALA A 236 17.62 9.15 22.64
C ALA A 236 16.58 9.91 21.79
N ARG A 237 15.87 9.23 20.87
CA ARG A 237 14.76 9.84 20.11
C ARG A 237 13.58 10.25 21.01
N ARG A 238 13.22 9.44 22.02
CA ARG A 238 12.21 9.82 23.03
C ARG A 238 12.64 11.03 23.87
N ALA A 239 13.92 11.11 24.25
CA ALA A 239 14.48 12.28 24.93
C ALA A 239 14.41 13.56 24.07
N LEU A 240 14.58 13.43 22.74
CA LEU A 240 14.36 14.50 21.76
C LEU A 240 12.87 14.76 21.43
N GLY A 241 11.93 14.26 22.23
CA GLY A 241 10.50 14.53 22.09
C GLY A 241 9.80 13.81 20.93
N TRP A 242 10.41 12.77 20.34
CA TRP A 242 9.78 12.02 19.25
C TRP A 242 8.53 11.26 19.76
N THR A 243 7.45 11.30 18.97
CA THR A 243 6.13 10.72 19.33
C THR A 243 5.53 9.78 18.29
N SER A 244 6.08 9.71 17.08
CA SER A 244 5.57 8.82 16.02
C SER A 244 5.95 7.37 16.29
N ILE A 245 4.94 6.48 16.33
CA ILE A 245 5.13 5.04 16.55
C ILE A 245 5.99 4.42 15.45
N TYR A 246 5.84 4.87 14.19
CA TYR A 246 6.71 4.42 13.08
C TYR A 246 8.17 4.85 13.30
N ALA A 247 8.36 6.13 13.63
CA ALA A 247 9.67 6.74 13.83
C ALA A 247 10.44 6.06 14.99
N LEU A 248 9.73 5.68 16.05
CA LEU A 248 10.29 5.04 17.24
C LEU A 248 10.44 3.51 17.11
N GLY A 249 9.54 2.84 16.39
CA GLY A 249 9.61 1.39 16.14
C GLY A 249 10.44 1.06 14.89
N PRO A 250 9.80 0.75 13.75
CA PRO A 250 10.47 0.19 12.58
C PRO A 250 11.53 1.11 11.97
N ASP A 251 11.36 2.43 12.01
CA ASP A 251 12.35 3.37 11.49
C ASP A 251 13.63 3.37 12.34
N THR A 252 13.50 3.40 13.67
CA THR A 252 14.63 3.30 14.61
C THR A 252 15.32 1.94 14.53
N TYR A 253 14.58 0.85 14.30
CA TYR A 253 15.18 -0.46 14.04
C TYR A 253 15.96 -0.48 12.71
N ARG A 254 15.37 0.04 11.62
CA ARG A 254 16.05 0.19 10.33
C ARG A 254 17.33 1.01 10.46
N ASP A 255 17.28 2.16 11.13
CA ASP A 255 18.42 3.07 11.22
C ASP A 255 19.58 2.46 12.04
N ALA A 256 19.27 1.75 13.13
CA ALA A 256 20.28 1.00 13.90
C ALA A 256 20.88 -0.18 13.10
N VAL A 257 20.10 -0.84 12.24
CA VAL A 257 20.62 -1.83 11.28
C VAL A 257 21.53 -1.14 10.25
N ALA A 258 21.18 0.06 9.76
CA ALA A 258 22.00 0.84 8.81
C ALA A 258 23.40 1.11 9.35
N GLU A 259 23.46 1.64 10.56
CA GLU A 259 24.69 2.06 11.23
C GLU A 259 25.59 0.85 11.52
N VAL A 260 25.03 -0.20 12.12
CA VAL A 260 25.81 -1.34 12.61
C VAL A 260 26.22 -2.33 11.50
N LEU A 261 25.40 -2.49 10.43
CA LEU A 261 25.71 -3.41 9.33
C LEU A 261 26.26 -2.74 8.07
N LEU A 262 26.01 -1.45 7.85
CA LEU A 262 26.37 -0.76 6.60
C LEU A 262 27.21 0.51 6.82
N GLY A 263 27.53 0.84 8.08
CA GLY A 263 28.39 1.99 8.42
C GLY A 263 27.71 3.37 8.30
N ALA A 264 26.40 3.42 8.10
CA ALA A 264 25.67 4.67 7.89
C ALA A 264 25.71 5.58 9.13
N HIS A 265 26.08 6.85 8.97
CA HIS A 265 26.17 7.81 10.08
C HIS A 265 24.78 8.26 10.58
N VAL A 266 24.26 7.57 11.59
CA VAL A 266 22.95 7.83 12.20
C VAL A 266 23.10 8.59 13.52
N THR A 267 22.37 9.70 13.65
CA THR A 267 22.22 10.44 14.91
C THR A 267 20.81 10.26 15.47
N PRO A 268 20.58 10.46 16.78
CA PRO A 268 19.22 10.49 17.34
C PRO A 268 18.31 11.52 16.66
N ALA A 269 18.88 12.65 16.20
CA ALA A 269 18.14 13.71 15.51
C ALA A 269 17.93 13.46 14.01
N SER A 270 18.46 12.37 13.42
CA SER A 270 18.31 12.08 11.98
C SER A 270 16.84 11.80 11.64
N VAL A 271 16.14 12.80 11.09
CA VAL A 271 14.70 12.76 10.73
C VAL A 271 14.46 11.98 9.43
N ALA A 272 15.40 12.05 8.49
CA ALA A 272 15.35 11.26 7.26
C ALA A 272 15.80 9.81 7.54
N PRO A 273 15.13 8.79 6.96
CA PRO A 273 15.62 7.42 6.92
C PRO A 273 17.06 7.31 6.43
N ALA A 274 17.85 6.41 7.02
CA ALA A 274 19.11 5.98 6.40
C ALA A 274 18.84 5.35 5.03
N SER A 275 19.45 5.87 3.96
CA SER A 275 19.09 5.66 2.55
C SER A 275 19.57 4.34 1.93
N TYR A 276 19.62 3.26 2.71
CA TYR A 276 19.80 1.89 2.21
C TYR A 276 18.45 1.22 1.97
N GLY A 277 18.39 0.28 1.02
CA GLY A 277 17.21 -0.57 0.81
C GLY A 277 17.39 -1.95 1.43
N ALA A 278 16.30 -2.70 1.64
CA ALA A 278 16.44 -4.11 2.03
C ALA A 278 17.24 -4.95 1.00
N ARG A 279 17.34 -4.52 -0.26
CA ARG A 279 18.28 -5.10 -1.25
C ARG A 279 19.75 -4.98 -0.81
N THR A 280 20.17 -3.81 -0.33
CA THR A 280 21.50 -3.53 0.23
C THR A 280 21.87 -4.58 1.27
N LEU A 281 21.01 -4.69 2.29
CA LEU A 281 21.21 -5.54 3.44
C LEU A 281 21.34 -7.00 3.03
N ARG A 282 20.48 -7.46 2.10
CA ARG A 282 20.53 -8.85 1.62
C ARG A 282 21.76 -9.13 0.76
N ALA A 283 22.22 -8.20 -0.06
CA ALA A 283 23.47 -8.35 -0.82
C ALA A 283 24.69 -8.43 0.12
N ALA A 284 24.77 -7.52 1.11
CA ALA A 284 25.85 -7.52 2.10
C ALA A 284 25.84 -8.79 2.98
N VAL A 285 24.66 -9.27 3.39
CA VAL A 285 24.51 -10.55 4.13
C VAL A 285 24.87 -11.76 3.25
N ALA A 286 24.49 -11.78 1.97
CA ALA A 286 24.78 -12.89 1.07
C ALA A 286 26.29 -13.11 0.82
N ARG A 287 27.13 -12.10 1.04
CA ARG A 287 28.61 -12.21 0.99
C ARG A 287 29.21 -12.89 2.22
N VAL A 288 28.45 -13.09 3.30
CA VAL A 288 28.91 -13.67 4.56
C VAL A 288 28.75 -15.20 4.54
N ALA A 289 29.65 -15.86 3.82
CA ALA A 289 29.57 -17.28 3.43
C ALA A 289 29.54 -18.29 4.60
N ASP A 290 29.90 -17.92 5.82
CA ASP A 290 29.84 -18.81 6.99
C ASP A 290 28.41 -19.01 7.54
N GLY A 291 27.47 -18.14 7.17
CA GLY A 291 26.08 -18.15 7.64
C GLY A 291 25.87 -17.58 9.05
N VAL A 292 26.82 -16.80 9.61
CA VAL A 292 26.68 -16.16 10.93
C VAL A 292 25.61 -15.07 10.94
N VAL A 293 25.37 -14.43 9.79
CA VAL A 293 24.19 -13.59 9.55
C VAL A 293 23.31 -14.25 8.50
N ALA A 294 22.01 -14.25 8.73
CA ALA A 294 21.00 -14.77 7.81
C ALA A 294 19.94 -13.71 7.49
N THR A 295 19.24 -13.87 6.37
CA THR A 295 18.18 -12.96 5.93
C THR A 295 17.14 -13.69 5.08
N SER A 296 15.95 -13.11 4.95
CA SER A 296 14.92 -13.58 4.02
C SER A 296 14.09 -12.40 3.49
N ARG A 297 13.69 -12.48 2.21
CA ARG A 297 12.79 -11.50 1.57
C ARG A 297 11.34 -11.97 1.75
N GLU A 298 10.58 -11.25 2.56
CA GLU A 298 9.23 -11.67 2.95
C GLU A 298 8.15 -10.96 2.11
N SER A 299 7.06 -11.68 1.82
CA SER A 299 5.78 -11.07 1.43
C SER A 299 4.66 -11.63 2.31
N PRO A 300 4.48 -11.07 3.53
CA PRO A 300 3.48 -11.53 4.50
C PRO A 300 2.04 -11.50 3.97
N PRO A 301 1.15 -12.36 4.52
CA PRO A 301 1.42 -13.34 5.58
C PRO A 301 1.89 -14.70 5.03
N CYS A 302 1.71 -14.95 3.74
CA CYS A 302 1.77 -16.29 3.18
C CYS A 302 3.22 -16.77 2.96
N LEU A 303 4.11 -15.87 2.53
CA LEU A 303 5.52 -16.14 2.28
C LEU A 303 6.39 -15.33 3.25
N THR A 304 6.85 -15.97 4.31
CA THR A 304 7.72 -15.43 5.37
C THR A 304 8.70 -16.52 5.82
N ALA A 305 9.68 -16.20 6.66
CA ALA A 305 10.56 -17.20 7.27
C ALA A 305 9.77 -18.32 7.99
N THR A 306 8.59 -17.99 8.53
CA THR A 306 7.73 -18.89 9.31
C THR A 306 6.53 -19.44 8.52
N SER A 307 6.41 -19.16 7.23
CA SER A 307 5.32 -19.65 6.37
C SER A 307 5.74 -19.71 4.90
N ARG A 308 5.62 -20.88 4.27
CA ARG A 308 5.93 -21.11 2.85
C ARG A 308 4.67 -21.36 1.98
N VAL A 309 3.53 -20.75 2.35
CA VAL A 309 2.26 -20.93 1.64
C VAL A 309 2.23 -20.06 0.38
N THR A 310 1.95 -20.65 -0.78
CA THR A 310 1.93 -19.95 -2.08
C THR A 310 0.60 -20.14 -2.82
N GLY A 311 0.45 -19.45 -3.97
CA GLY A 311 -0.61 -19.66 -4.95
C GLY A 311 -2.04 -19.71 -4.38
N LEU A 312 -2.80 -20.70 -4.86
CA LEU A 312 -4.22 -20.89 -4.51
C LEU A 312 -4.44 -21.12 -3.00
N ALA A 313 -3.52 -21.82 -2.32
CA ALA A 313 -3.63 -22.06 -0.89
C ALA A 313 -3.58 -20.76 -0.08
N CYS A 314 -2.68 -19.84 -0.43
CA CYS A 314 -2.64 -18.49 0.16
C CYS A 314 -3.95 -17.73 -0.13
N ALA A 315 -4.40 -17.75 -1.38
CA ALA A 315 -5.60 -17.03 -1.82
C ALA A 315 -6.89 -17.48 -1.12
N LEU A 316 -7.00 -18.78 -0.77
CA LEU A 316 -8.14 -19.34 -0.04
C LEU A 316 -8.01 -19.12 1.49
N LEU A 317 -6.83 -19.31 2.06
CA LEU A 317 -6.62 -19.22 3.52
C LEU A 317 -6.69 -17.78 4.03
N TRP A 318 -6.06 -16.82 3.34
CA TRP A 318 -5.98 -15.42 3.78
C TRP A 318 -7.33 -14.74 4.05
N PRO A 319 -8.35 -14.82 3.16
CA PRO A 319 -9.67 -14.20 3.40
C PRO A 319 -10.45 -14.83 4.55
N LEU A 320 -10.17 -16.09 4.90
CA LEU A 320 -10.80 -16.79 6.03
C LEU A 320 -10.08 -16.45 7.33
N TRP A 321 -8.74 -16.58 7.34
CA TRP A 321 -7.90 -16.18 8.47
C TRP A 321 -8.15 -14.73 8.88
N ARG A 322 -8.22 -13.80 7.92
CA ARG A 322 -8.45 -12.38 8.18
C ARG A 322 -9.83 -12.09 8.81
N ARG A 323 -10.82 -12.97 8.65
CA ARG A 323 -12.09 -12.90 9.41
C ARG A 323 -11.88 -13.39 10.83
N SER A 324 -11.21 -14.53 11.01
CA SER A 324 -10.89 -15.09 12.32
C SER A 324 -10.02 -14.15 13.17
N LYS A 325 -9.02 -13.48 12.57
CA LYS A 325 -8.23 -12.42 13.22
C LYS A 325 -9.13 -11.32 13.77
N LYS A 326 -10.05 -10.78 12.97
CA LYS A 326 -10.96 -9.71 13.43
C LYS A 326 -11.82 -10.16 14.61
N ALA A 327 -12.30 -11.41 14.58
CA ALA A 327 -13.06 -11.99 15.69
C ALA A 327 -12.21 -12.14 16.96
N GLU A 328 -10.97 -12.59 16.85
CA GLU A 328 -10.06 -12.74 18.00
C GLU A 328 -9.68 -11.39 18.61
N TYR A 329 -9.27 -10.42 17.78
CA TYR A 329 -8.91 -9.07 18.25
C TYR A 329 -10.09 -8.39 18.97
N ALA A 330 -11.32 -8.61 18.48
CA ALA A 330 -12.53 -8.12 19.14
C ALA A 330 -12.79 -8.82 20.49
N ARG A 331 -12.59 -10.14 20.59
CA ARG A 331 -12.70 -10.90 21.84
C ARG A 331 -11.64 -10.49 22.87
N SER A 332 -10.40 -10.28 22.45
CA SER A 332 -9.27 -9.94 23.32
C SER A 332 -9.17 -8.44 23.68
N GLY A 333 -10.16 -7.61 23.31
CA GLY A 333 -10.11 -6.16 23.59
C GLY A 333 -8.94 -5.43 22.91
N VAL A 334 -8.46 -5.95 21.76
CA VAL A 334 -7.36 -5.36 20.99
C VAL A 334 -7.94 -4.41 19.93
N ARG A 335 -7.92 -3.11 20.22
CA ARG A 335 -8.18 -2.08 19.21
C ARG A 335 -7.08 -2.16 18.14
N HIS A 336 -7.46 -2.13 16.87
CA HIS A 336 -6.47 -2.09 15.78
C HIS A 336 -5.81 -0.70 15.77
N TRP A 337 -4.49 -0.59 15.62
CA TRP A 337 -3.76 0.68 15.74
C TRP A 337 -4.25 1.81 14.80
N THR A 338 -4.97 1.46 13.73
CA THR A 338 -5.70 2.41 12.85
C THR A 338 -7.01 2.95 13.46
N GLN A 339 -7.23 2.79 14.78
CA GLN A 339 -8.40 3.27 15.52
C GLN A 339 -7.89 4.14 16.66
N SER A 340 -7.71 5.42 16.37
CA SER A 340 -7.36 6.43 17.36
C SER A 340 -8.38 6.46 18.50
N ALA A 341 -7.90 6.76 19.71
CA ALA A 341 -8.76 6.89 20.86
C ALA A 341 -9.54 8.22 20.79
N SER A 342 -10.86 8.14 20.68
CA SER A 342 -11.71 9.18 21.26
C SER A 342 -11.55 9.15 22.78
N PRO A 343 -11.47 10.29 23.48
CA PRO A 343 -11.56 10.30 24.93
C PRO A 343 -12.91 9.72 25.36
N GLN A 344 -12.91 8.89 26.39
CA GLN A 344 -14.16 8.48 27.03
C GLN A 344 -14.59 9.59 28.00
N PRO A 345 -15.84 10.06 27.97
CA PRO A 345 -16.36 10.87 29.06
C PRO A 345 -16.44 10.00 30.32
N ALA A 346 -16.08 10.58 31.46
CA ALA A 346 -16.21 9.91 32.74
C ALA A 346 -17.61 10.15 33.33
N THR A 347 -18.34 9.07 33.59
CA THR A 347 -19.08 8.86 34.84
C THR A 347 -19.55 7.40 34.92
N SER A 348 -19.76 6.91 36.14
CA SER A 348 -20.32 5.61 36.47
C SER A 348 -21.76 5.76 36.97
N GLN A 349 -22.63 4.81 36.64
CA GLN A 349 -23.71 4.31 37.52
C GLN A 349 -24.25 2.96 36.99
N PRO A 350 -24.95 2.16 37.82
CA PRO A 350 -25.07 0.71 37.62
C PRO A 350 -26.19 0.26 36.68
N ALA A 351 -26.17 -1.03 36.33
CA ALA A 351 -27.15 -1.66 35.45
C ALA A 351 -28.44 -2.07 36.20
N ALA A 352 -29.59 -1.81 35.56
CA ALA A 352 -30.87 -2.47 35.85
C ALA A 352 -31.08 -3.67 34.89
N ALA A 353 -31.90 -4.64 35.27
CA ALA A 353 -31.94 -5.96 34.62
C ALA A 353 -33.23 -6.25 33.82
N GLN A 354 -33.05 -6.71 32.57
CA GLN A 354 -33.93 -7.65 31.82
C GLN A 354 -35.39 -7.18 31.51
N PRO A 355 -36.15 -7.80 30.57
CA PRO A 355 -36.23 -9.24 30.23
C PRO A 355 -36.12 -9.60 28.73
N SER A 356 -36.60 -10.81 28.37
CA SER A 356 -36.31 -11.54 27.13
C SER A 356 -37.53 -11.78 26.21
N SER A 357 -37.39 -11.50 24.92
CA SER A 357 -38.17 -12.05 23.78
C SER A 357 -37.48 -11.62 22.46
N ASP A 358 -37.66 -12.23 21.29
CA ASP A 358 -38.28 -13.52 20.95
C ASP A 358 -37.59 -14.19 19.73
N ARG A 359 -37.98 -15.41 19.36
CA ARG A 359 -37.54 -16.10 18.13
C ARG A 359 -38.48 -15.85 16.95
N ALA A 360 -37.96 -15.28 15.86
CA ALA A 360 -38.60 -15.30 14.54
C ALA A 360 -37.68 -16.00 13.50
N ALA A 361 -38.24 -16.95 12.75
CA ALA A 361 -37.50 -17.74 11.76
C ALA A 361 -37.75 -17.23 10.32
N VAL A 362 -36.71 -17.23 9.49
CA VAL A 362 -36.80 -16.94 8.04
C VAL A 362 -36.09 -18.04 7.25
N ARG A 363 -36.72 -18.53 6.18
CA ARG A 363 -36.32 -19.73 5.41
C ARG A 363 -35.16 -19.45 4.44
N GLU A 364 -34.31 -20.46 4.22
CA GLU A 364 -33.37 -20.47 3.08
C GLU A 364 -34.06 -20.92 1.77
N PRO A 365 -33.76 -20.30 0.62
CA PRO A 365 -34.22 -20.77 -0.69
C PRO A 365 -33.33 -21.90 -1.24
N ARG A 366 -33.95 -23.03 -1.63
CA ARG A 366 -33.28 -24.13 -2.35
C ARG A 366 -32.99 -23.73 -3.80
N TRP A 367 -31.76 -23.96 -4.27
CA TRP A 367 -31.39 -23.88 -5.68
C TRP A 367 -31.17 -25.29 -6.25
N ARG A 368 -31.73 -25.59 -7.43
CA ARG A 368 -31.46 -26.83 -8.18
C ARG A 368 -30.28 -26.61 -9.13
N TRP A 369 -29.57 -27.69 -9.48
CA TRP A 369 -28.44 -27.69 -10.40
C TRP A 369 -28.83 -28.25 -11.76
N SER A 370 -29.15 -27.35 -12.69
CA SER A 370 -29.24 -27.56 -14.13
C SER A 370 -28.97 -26.19 -14.81
N ASP A 371 -28.47 -26.18 -16.04
CA ASP A 371 -28.19 -25.00 -16.89
C ASP A 371 -26.79 -24.33 -16.78
N LEU A 372 -25.71 -25.12 -16.83
CA LEU A 372 -24.37 -24.65 -17.23
C LEU A 372 -23.64 -25.67 -18.13
N SER A 373 -24.06 -25.76 -19.40
CA SER A 373 -23.50 -26.71 -20.39
C SER A 373 -23.37 -26.13 -21.81
N LYS A 374 -23.02 -24.84 -21.94
CA LYS A 374 -22.52 -24.26 -23.20
C LYS A 374 -21.26 -23.46 -22.94
N GLY A 375 -20.16 -23.85 -23.59
CA GLY A 375 -18.88 -23.16 -23.53
C GLY A 375 -18.67 -22.22 -24.70
N HIS A 376 -17.79 -21.24 -24.52
CA HIS A 376 -17.16 -20.50 -25.62
C HIS A 376 -15.66 -20.51 -25.42
N VAL A 377 -14.94 -21.02 -26.41
CA VAL A 377 -13.49 -20.85 -26.53
C VAL A 377 -13.22 -19.39 -26.89
N VAL A 378 -12.12 -18.82 -26.37
CA VAL A 378 -11.67 -17.48 -26.73
C VAL A 378 -10.17 -17.52 -27.04
N GLU A 379 -9.86 -17.61 -28.32
CA GLU A 379 -8.50 -17.52 -28.86
C GLU A 379 -8.10 -16.03 -28.92
N ASP A 380 -7.27 -15.58 -27.98
CA ASP A 380 -6.56 -14.30 -28.02
C ASP A 380 -5.57 -14.20 -26.84
N PRO A 381 -4.24 -14.24 -27.05
CA PRO A 381 -3.25 -14.06 -25.99
C PRO A 381 -3.38 -12.73 -25.22
N ALA A 382 -3.89 -11.66 -25.84
CA ALA A 382 -4.06 -10.37 -25.18
C ALA A 382 -5.10 -10.42 -24.04
N LYS A 383 -6.10 -11.32 -24.14
CA LYS A 383 -7.16 -11.46 -23.12
C LYS A 383 -6.70 -12.20 -21.86
N ALA A 384 -5.62 -12.98 -21.92
CA ALA A 384 -5.05 -13.66 -20.75
C ALA A 384 -4.61 -12.67 -19.65
N CYS A 385 -4.17 -11.48 -20.04
CA CYS A 385 -3.72 -10.42 -19.14
C CYS A 385 -4.82 -9.88 -18.20
N ALA A 386 -6.11 -10.11 -18.53
CA ALA A 386 -7.25 -9.57 -17.78
C ALA A 386 -7.56 -10.28 -16.45
N GLN A 387 -6.99 -11.46 -16.18
CA GLN A 387 -7.38 -12.31 -15.04
C GLN A 387 -6.38 -12.34 -13.86
N ALA A 388 -5.15 -11.85 -14.04
CA ALA A 388 -4.07 -11.98 -13.05
C ALA A 388 -3.89 -10.73 -12.15
N TRP A 389 -4.67 -10.64 -11.06
CA TRP A 389 -4.60 -9.53 -10.08
C TRP A 389 -4.68 -10.06 -8.64
N PRO A 390 -3.87 -9.55 -7.68
CA PRO A 390 -3.81 -8.10 -7.44
C PRO A 390 -2.42 -7.49 -7.15
N THR A 391 -2.38 -6.14 -7.18
CA THR A 391 -1.31 -5.24 -6.68
C THR A 391 -0.07 -5.01 -7.55
N THR A 392 -0.25 -4.61 -8.82
CA THR A 392 0.46 -3.38 -9.19
C THR A 392 -0.19 -2.22 -8.40
N ARG A 393 0.62 -1.35 -7.79
CA ARG A 393 0.12 -0.04 -7.35
C ARG A 393 -0.06 0.79 -8.64
N LEU A 394 -1.17 1.52 -8.73
CA LEU A 394 -1.61 2.19 -9.97
C LEU A 394 -0.57 3.20 -10.47
N PHE A 395 -0.70 3.67 -11.70
CA PHE A 395 0.15 4.73 -12.26
C PHE A 395 -0.81 5.80 -12.79
N TRP A 396 -0.76 7.01 -12.24
CA TRP A 396 -1.79 8.04 -12.46
C TRP A 396 -1.41 9.13 -13.47
N LEU A 397 -0.24 9.01 -14.09
CA LEU A 397 0.30 9.94 -15.09
C LEU A 397 0.91 9.16 -16.27
N VAL A 398 0.27 8.06 -16.68
CA VAL A 398 0.72 7.19 -17.79
C VAL A 398 0.84 7.99 -19.08
N ALA A 399 -0.12 8.88 -19.33
CA ALA A 399 -0.16 9.72 -20.51
C ALA A 399 1.01 10.70 -20.54
N LEU A 400 1.29 11.37 -19.42
CA LEU A 400 2.43 12.28 -19.29
C LEU A 400 3.75 11.52 -19.38
N ALA A 401 3.87 10.34 -18.76
CA ALA A 401 5.07 9.51 -18.85
C ALA A 401 5.32 8.99 -20.27
N ARG A 402 4.27 8.74 -21.07
CA ARG A 402 4.37 8.40 -22.50
C ARG A 402 4.60 9.62 -23.40
N ALA A 403 4.27 10.82 -22.94
CA ALA A 403 4.48 12.08 -23.66
C ALA A 403 5.80 12.77 -23.30
N ALA A 404 6.52 12.28 -22.28
CA ALA A 404 7.88 12.66 -21.93
C ALA A 404 8.89 11.98 -22.86
N ASP A 405 10.02 12.63 -23.12
CA ASP A 405 11.07 12.10 -23.98
C ASP A 405 11.90 11.02 -23.27
N ARG A 406 11.88 11.01 -21.92
CA ARG A 406 12.43 9.94 -21.07
C ARG A 406 11.55 9.71 -19.84
N ALA A 407 11.21 8.45 -19.57
CA ALA A 407 10.43 8.02 -18.39
C ALA A 407 10.58 6.52 -18.13
N VAL A 408 10.48 6.09 -16.87
CA VAL A 408 10.25 4.67 -16.53
C VAL A 408 8.75 4.36 -16.66
N LEU A 409 8.37 3.72 -17.76
CA LEU A 409 7.03 3.15 -17.96
C LEU A 409 6.92 1.76 -17.31
N PRO A 410 5.75 1.40 -16.74
CA PRO A 410 5.49 0.05 -16.25
C PRO A 410 5.22 -0.89 -17.44
N LEU A 411 6.28 -1.54 -17.94
CA LEU A 411 6.17 -2.57 -18.96
C LEU A 411 5.54 -3.84 -18.37
N ALA A 412 4.37 -4.21 -18.91
CA ALA A 412 3.56 -5.38 -18.57
C ALA A 412 3.00 -5.46 -17.13
N CYS A 413 1.92 -6.25 -16.98
CA CYS A 413 1.27 -6.45 -15.68
C CYS A 413 2.14 -7.29 -14.74
N GLY A 414 2.47 -6.74 -13.57
CA GLY A 414 3.14 -7.46 -12.48
C GLY A 414 4.59 -7.07 -12.23
N ALA A 415 5.26 -6.42 -13.17
CA ALA A 415 6.58 -5.84 -12.93
C ALA A 415 6.47 -4.69 -11.91
N SER A 416 7.35 -4.67 -10.91
CA SER A 416 7.64 -3.41 -10.23
C SER A 416 8.42 -2.53 -11.21
N ALA A 417 7.86 -1.36 -11.52
CA ALA A 417 8.54 -0.36 -12.35
C ALA A 417 9.65 0.30 -11.53
N ASP A 418 10.70 -0.46 -11.24
CA ASP A 418 11.86 -0.05 -10.45
C ASP A 418 12.62 1.10 -11.10
N PHE A 419 13.38 1.84 -10.31
CA PHE A 419 14.28 2.85 -10.84
C PHE A 419 15.35 2.19 -11.71
N ARG A 420 15.48 2.67 -12.95
CA ARG A 420 16.57 2.35 -13.88
C ARG A 420 17.13 3.66 -14.40
N GLU A 421 18.43 3.86 -14.25
CA GLU A 421 19.13 5.07 -14.69
C GLU A 421 19.10 5.20 -16.22
N GLU A 422 19.32 4.09 -16.91
CA GLU A 422 19.33 3.94 -18.38
C GLU A 422 17.99 4.30 -19.06
N ALA A 423 16.89 4.34 -18.30
CA ALA A 423 15.61 4.82 -18.80
C ALA A 423 15.57 6.36 -18.96
N TYR A 424 16.54 7.07 -18.38
CA TYR A 424 16.68 8.53 -18.42
C TYR A 424 17.89 9.01 -19.25
N LEU A 425 18.89 8.16 -19.46
CA LEU A 425 20.12 8.50 -20.17
C LEU A 425 20.22 7.83 -21.56
N PRO A 426 20.98 8.40 -22.50
CA PRO A 426 21.39 9.81 -22.55
C PRO A 426 20.18 10.74 -22.70
N VAL A 427 20.24 11.93 -22.11
CA VAL A 427 19.20 12.96 -22.27
C VAL A 427 19.23 13.51 -23.70
N PRO A 428 18.09 13.61 -24.41
CA PRO A 428 18.04 14.16 -25.77
C PRO A 428 18.58 15.60 -25.86
N ARG A 429 19.36 15.88 -26.91
CA ARG A 429 19.80 17.23 -27.25
C ARG A 429 18.60 18.07 -27.74
N GLY A 430 18.58 19.36 -27.39
CA GLY A 430 17.57 20.31 -27.87
C GLY A 430 16.35 20.56 -26.95
N GLY A 431 16.39 20.10 -25.69
CA GLY A 431 15.34 20.38 -24.69
C GLY A 431 14.44 19.17 -24.42
N ALA A 432 14.76 18.41 -23.37
CA ALA A 432 14.04 17.17 -23.03
C ALA A 432 12.99 17.36 -21.93
N LEU A 433 11.83 16.72 -22.08
CA LEU A 433 10.86 16.52 -21.00
C LEU A 433 11.15 15.18 -20.29
N LEU A 434 11.54 15.24 -19.02
CA LEU A 434 11.89 14.08 -18.19
C LEU A 434 10.77 13.83 -17.17
N PHE A 435 10.08 12.68 -17.24
CA PHE A 435 9.07 12.33 -16.24
C PHE A 435 9.62 11.36 -15.18
N VAL A 436 9.67 11.82 -13.94
CA VAL A 436 10.22 11.07 -12.79
C VAL A 436 9.12 10.89 -11.74
N ARG A 437 8.76 9.64 -11.44
CA ARG A 437 7.85 9.33 -10.33
C ARG A 437 8.43 9.86 -9.02
N SER A 438 7.61 10.45 -8.17
CA SER A 438 8.06 11.10 -6.94
C SER A 438 8.95 10.21 -6.07
N ARG A 439 8.58 8.95 -5.84
CA ARG A 439 9.39 7.99 -5.05
C ARG A 439 10.79 7.69 -5.62
N HIS A 440 11.03 8.01 -6.89
CA HIS A 440 12.32 7.83 -7.55
C HIS A 440 13.21 9.08 -7.46
N LEU A 441 12.69 10.22 -7.00
CA LEU A 441 13.41 11.49 -7.09
C LEU A 441 14.75 11.49 -6.35
N VAL A 442 14.85 10.82 -5.19
CA VAL A 442 16.11 10.67 -4.45
C VAL A 442 17.19 10.02 -5.34
N ARG A 443 16.92 8.79 -5.83
CA ARG A 443 17.81 8.05 -6.74
C ARG A 443 18.08 8.79 -8.06
N TRP A 444 17.09 9.54 -8.57
CA TRP A 444 17.25 10.32 -9.81
C TRP A 444 18.17 11.53 -9.62
N VAL A 445 18.10 12.22 -8.47
CA VAL A 445 19.02 13.32 -8.11
C VAL A 445 20.43 12.81 -7.81
N GLU A 446 20.54 11.58 -7.33
CA GLU A 446 21.82 10.93 -7.02
C GLU A 446 22.53 10.39 -8.26
N ALA A 447 21.84 9.62 -9.11
CA ALA A 447 22.43 8.94 -10.26
C ALA A 447 22.30 9.71 -11.59
N VAL A 448 21.09 10.17 -11.93
CA VAL A 448 20.83 10.76 -13.26
C VAL A 448 21.23 12.23 -13.34
N LEU A 449 20.83 13.05 -12.35
CA LEU A 449 21.05 14.50 -12.39
C LEU A 449 22.53 14.90 -12.61
N PRO A 450 23.55 14.28 -11.98
CA PRO A 450 24.95 14.61 -12.23
C PRO A 450 25.43 14.26 -13.64
N ALA A 451 24.79 13.29 -14.30
CA ALA A 451 25.10 12.89 -15.68
C ALA A 451 24.42 13.80 -16.73
N ILE A 452 23.51 14.70 -16.34
CA ILE A 452 22.93 15.70 -17.24
C ILE A 452 23.92 16.86 -17.41
N GLY A 453 24.89 16.70 -18.30
CA GLY A 453 25.91 17.72 -18.54
C GLY A 453 25.34 19.12 -18.82
N ASN A 454 25.95 20.15 -18.23
CA ASN A 454 25.47 21.54 -18.12
C ASN A 454 24.89 22.18 -19.40
N ALA A 455 25.31 21.72 -20.59
CA ALA A 455 24.83 22.18 -21.89
C ALA A 455 23.52 21.53 -22.38
N THR A 456 22.84 20.70 -21.57
CA THR A 456 21.69 19.88 -22.00
C THR A 456 20.38 20.36 -21.35
N PRO A 457 19.56 21.23 -21.99
CA PRO A 457 18.35 21.75 -21.38
C PRO A 457 17.32 20.67 -21.09
N PHE A 458 16.66 20.73 -19.93
CA PHE A 458 15.55 19.84 -19.61
C PHE A 458 14.47 20.48 -18.74
N VAL A 459 13.28 19.89 -18.80
CA VAL A 459 12.17 20.13 -17.87
C VAL A 459 11.90 18.86 -17.09
N LEU A 460 11.73 19.00 -15.78
CA LEU A 460 11.41 17.90 -14.87
C LEU A 460 9.90 17.89 -14.58
N ALA A 461 9.25 16.74 -14.75
CA ALA A 461 7.84 16.54 -14.45
C ALA A 461 7.67 15.38 -13.44
N THR A 462 6.94 15.62 -12.34
CA THR A 462 6.91 14.67 -11.21
C THR A 462 5.53 14.48 -10.59
N GLY A 463 5.21 13.23 -10.26
CA GLY A 463 4.00 12.86 -9.53
C GLY A 463 3.82 11.33 -9.50
N ASP A 464 3.31 10.77 -8.40
CA ASP A 464 2.95 9.35 -8.32
C ASP A 464 1.88 9.09 -7.23
N PRO A 465 1.23 7.90 -7.19
CA PRO A 465 0.14 7.59 -6.26
C PRO A 465 0.47 7.67 -4.77
N GLU A 466 1.73 7.48 -4.38
CA GLU A 466 2.16 7.43 -2.97
C GLU A 466 2.63 8.80 -2.50
N ALA A 467 3.14 9.64 -3.41
CA ALA A 467 3.25 11.08 -3.19
C ALA A 467 1.90 11.82 -3.16
N THR A 468 0.78 11.09 -3.12
CA THR A 468 -0.50 11.73 -2.78
C THR A 468 -0.60 12.07 -1.30
N ASP A 469 0.01 11.30 -0.38
CA ASP A 469 0.01 11.61 1.06
C ASP A 469 0.99 12.77 1.44
N TYR A 470 1.63 13.42 0.45
CA TYR A 470 2.70 14.40 0.65
C TYR A 470 2.56 15.65 -0.27
N THR A 471 3.09 16.79 0.17
CA THR A 471 3.33 17.97 -0.69
C THR A 471 4.68 17.87 -1.37
N LEU A 472 4.76 18.21 -2.66
CA LEU A 472 6.03 18.21 -3.40
C LEU A 472 6.69 19.60 -3.45
N PRO A 473 8.03 19.66 -3.48
CA PRO A 473 8.96 18.54 -3.34
C PRO A 473 9.34 18.16 -1.89
N GLU A 474 9.11 19.01 -0.89
CA GLU A 474 9.68 18.89 0.47
C GLU A 474 9.19 17.65 1.25
N GLY A 475 8.01 17.14 0.94
CA GLY A 475 7.48 15.91 1.55
C GLY A 475 8.13 14.61 1.03
N VAL A 476 9.01 14.70 0.03
CA VAL A 476 9.67 13.55 -0.62
C VAL A 476 11.19 13.74 -0.73
N LEU A 477 11.68 14.99 -0.80
CA LEU A 477 13.10 15.33 -0.90
C LEU A 477 13.56 16.21 0.26
N SER A 478 14.77 15.97 0.75
CA SER A 478 15.39 16.90 1.71
C SER A 478 15.66 18.27 1.04
N PRO A 479 15.67 19.37 1.80
CA PRO A 479 15.94 20.71 1.24
C PRO A 479 17.28 20.81 0.48
N ALA A 480 18.26 19.95 0.80
CA ALA A 480 19.51 19.86 0.05
C ALA A 480 19.33 19.27 -1.36
N LEU A 481 18.53 18.21 -1.49
CA LEU A 481 18.21 17.60 -2.80
C LEU A 481 17.31 18.52 -3.65
N VAL A 482 16.35 19.22 -3.01
CA VAL A 482 15.54 20.25 -3.67
C VAL A 482 16.41 21.38 -4.22
N ARG A 483 17.37 21.89 -3.42
CA ARG A 483 18.35 22.89 -3.89
C ARG A 483 19.24 22.35 -5.03
N ARG A 484 19.69 21.09 -4.98
CA ARG A 484 20.48 20.47 -6.07
C ARG A 484 19.73 20.44 -7.41
N ILE A 485 18.43 20.14 -7.41
CA ILE A 485 17.60 20.26 -8.63
C ILE A 485 17.50 21.73 -9.06
N LEU A 486 17.05 22.61 -8.17
CA LEU A 486 16.73 24.01 -8.50
C LEU A 486 17.95 24.91 -8.80
N ALA A 487 19.17 24.43 -8.54
CA ALA A 487 20.43 25.07 -8.90
C ALA A 487 21.08 24.49 -10.17
N HIS A 488 20.51 23.44 -10.78
CA HIS A 488 21.08 22.84 -11.97
C HIS A 488 20.99 23.80 -13.18
N PRO A 489 22.10 24.19 -13.83
CA PRO A 489 22.12 25.29 -14.81
C PRO A 489 21.25 25.02 -16.05
N SER A 490 21.04 23.75 -16.39
CA SER A 490 20.23 23.31 -17.54
C SER A 490 18.74 23.09 -17.23
N LEU A 491 18.30 23.22 -15.97
CA LEU A 491 16.89 23.07 -15.62
C LEU A 491 16.10 24.28 -16.13
N ARG A 492 15.16 24.06 -17.05
CA ARG A 492 14.27 25.10 -17.60
C ARG A 492 12.95 25.24 -16.85
N GLY A 493 12.61 24.29 -15.99
CA GLY A 493 11.46 24.35 -15.10
C GLY A 493 11.11 22.99 -14.51
N TRP A 494 10.37 22.99 -13.42
CA TRP A 494 9.92 21.78 -12.72
C TRP A 494 8.41 21.87 -12.47
N TRP A 495 7.67 20.87 -12.95
CA TRP A 495 6.24 20.69 -12.72
C TRP A 495 6.00 19.53 -11.76
N ALA A 496 5.20 19.73 -10.71
CA ALA A 496 4.93 18.70 -9.71
C ALA A 496 3.48 18.66 -9.23
N THR A 497 2.92 17.45 -9.05
CA THR A 497 1.59 17.26 -8.43
C THR A 497 1.63 17.55 -6.94
N ASN A 498 0.58 18.15 -6.36
CA ASN A 498 0.59 18.61 -4.96
C ASN A 498 1.75 19.58 -4.64
N ALA A 499 2.23 20.37 -5.62
CA ALA A 499 3.35 21.29 -5.40
C ALA A 499 3.02 22.44 -4.45
N ASN A 500 3.94 22.76 -3.54
CA ASN A 500 3.84 23.88 -2.61
C ASN A 500 5.18 24.63 -2.41
N HIS A 501 5.87 24.93 -3.51
CA HIS A 501 7.16 25.62 -3.49
C HIS A 501 7.22 26.66 -4.64
N PRO A 502 7.65 27.92 -4.41
CA PRO A 502 7.54 29.01 -5.40
C PRO A 502 8.25 28.73 -6.73
N ARG A 503 9.42 28.07 -6.70
CA ARG A 503 10.16 27.71 -7.92
C ARG A 503 9.74 26.36 -8.54
N VAL A 504 8.56 25.82 -8.20
CA VAL A 504 8.02 24.57 -8.75
C VAL A 504 6.58 24.78 -9.20
N HIS A 505 6.34 24.66 -10.51
CA HIS A 505 5.03 24.84 -11.11
C HIS A 505 4.06 23.76 -10.65
N ARG A 506 2.84 24.16 -10.28
CA ARG A 506 1.78 23.22 -9.88
C ARG A 506 1.26 22.46 -11.10
N LEU A 507 1.46 21.15 -11.11
CA LEU A 507 0.89 20.23 -12.09
C LEU A 507 -0.43 19.66 -11.53
N PRO A 508 -1.56 19.69 -12.27
CA PRO A 508 -2.79 19.08 -11.79
C PRO A 508 -2.65 17.56 -11.68
N LEU A 509 -3.13 16.99 -10.59
CA LEU A 509 -3.19 15.53 -10.41
C LEU A 509 -4.10 14.86 -11.45
N GLY A 510 -5.09 15.60 -11.97
CA GLY A 510 -6.11 15.09 -12.89
C GLY A 510 -5.85 15.24 -14.39
N ILE A 511 -4.64 15.59 -14.85
CA ILE A 511 -4.35 15.78 -16.30
C ILE A 511 -4.43 14.50 -17.16
N ASP A 512 -4.44 13.31 -16.54
CA ASP A 512 -4.67 11.98 -17.15
C ASP A 512 -6.10 11.48 -16.80
N PHE A 513 -6.84 12.29 -16.05
CA PHE A 513 -7.97 11.88 -15.21
C PHE A 513 -7.61 10.63 -14.35
N HIS A 514 -8.59 9.89 -13.84
CA HIS A 514 -8.36 8.67 -13.05
C HIS A 514 -8.11 7.45 -13.98
N SER A 515 -6.94 7.43 -14.62
CA SER A 515 -6.63 6.57 -15.77
C SER A 515 -6.85 5.05 -15.56
N SER A 516 -7.55 4.37 -16.48
CA SER A 516 -7.75 2.91 -16.46
C SER A 516 -6.78 2.11 -17.33
N ALA A 517 -5.86 2.78 -18.03
CA ALA A 517 -4.99 2.19 -19.06
C ALA A 517 -4.20 0.94 -18.63
N LEU A 518 -3.76 0.87 -17.36
CA LEU A 518 -3.00 -0.27 -16.83
C LEU A 518 -3.83 -1.28 -16.03
N SER A 519 -5.07 -0.94 -15.67
CA SER A 519 -5.94 -1.81 -14.89
C SER A 519 -7.41 -1.48 -15.15
N GLY A 520 -8.14 -2.40 -15.77
CA GLY A 520 -9.55 -2.22 -16.09
C GLY A 520 -10.49 -2.31 -14.88
N ARG A 521 -10.13 -1.79 -13.68
CA ARG A 521 -11.06 -1.79 -12.54
C ARG A 521 -10.82 -0.81 -11.38
N VAL A 522 -11.93 -0.19 -11.00
CA VAL A 522 -12.33 0.45 -9.72
C VAL A 522 -11.68 1.80 -9.30
N GLN A 523 -12.53 2.65 -8.73
CA GLN A 523 -12.21 3.57 -7.61
C GLN A 523 -11.55 2.80 -6.42
N PRO A 524 -10.76 3.44 -5.52
CA PRO A 524 -9.74 2.76 -4.68
C PRO A 524 -10.18 1.71 -3.62
N ASP A 525 -11.46 1.37 -3.55
CA ASP A 525 -12.12 0.94 -2.31
C ASP A 525 -12.93 -0.37 -2.38
N LEU A 526 -13.33 -0.88 -3.56
CA LEU A 526 -13.96 -2.21 -3.67
C LEU A 526 -12.93 -3.35 -3.64
N LYS A 527 -12.78 -3.99 -2.47
CA LYS A 527 -12.00 -5.22 -2.32
C LYS A 527 -12.70 -6.42 -2.97
N VAL A 528 -11.93 -7.28 -3.65
CA VAL A 528 -12.09 -8.70 -4.11
C VAL A 528 -13.45 -9.42 -4.01
N LYS A 529 -14.27 -9.17 -2.98
CA LYS A 529 -15.59 -9.78 -2.71
C LYS A 529 -16.63 -9.70 -3.85
N HIS A 530 -16.39 -8.95 -4.90
CA HIS A 530 -17.34 -8.69 -5.99
C HIS A 530 -17.11 -9.52 -7.26
N LEU A 531 -16.12 -10.43 -7.27
CA LEU A 531 -15.89 -11.37 -8.38
C LEU A 531 -17.09 -12.31 -8.64
N LEU A 532 -17.94 -12.56 -7.62
CA LEU A 532 -19.10 -13.46 -7.68
C LEU A 532 -20.45 -12.75 -7.92
N ARG A 533 -20.46 -11.54 -8.51
CA ARG A 533 -21.72 -10.87 -8.92
C ARG A 533 -21.78 -10.73 -10.45
N PRO A 534 -22.86 -11.18 -11.12
CA PRO A 534 -22.97 -11.19 -12.59
C PRO A 534 -23.12 -9.81 -13.25
N ARG A 535 -23.11 -8.71 -12.48
CA ARG A 535 -23.07 -7.33 -13.00
C ARG A 535 -21.77 -6.65 -12.58
N SER A 536 -20.76 -6.84 -13.43
CA SER A 536 -19.42 -6.27 -13.31
C SER A 536 -19.45 -4.74 -13.43
N LEU A 537 -19.13 -4.04 -12.33
CA LEU A 537 -18.85 -2.59 -12.28
C LEU A 537 -17.44 -2.24 -12.82
N TYR A 538 -16.81 -3.15 -13.58
CA TYR A 538 -15.57 -2.85 -14.28
C TYR A 538 -15.85 -1.84 -15.42
N SER A 539 -14.90 -0.93 -15.65
CA SER A 539 -14.76 -0.19 -16.90
C SER A 539 -13.63 -0.87 -17.69
N PRO A 540 -13.62 -0.86 -19.04
CA PRO A 540 -12.51 -1.45 -19.79
C PRO A 540 -11.16 -0.79 -19.45
N GLN A 541 -10.06 -1.44 -19.85
CA GLN A 541 -8.79 -0.73 -20.02
C GLN A 541 -8.98 0.23 -21.19
N GLU A 542 -8.91 1.53 -20.93
CA GLU A 542 -9.11 2.59 -21.91
C GLU A 542 -7.87 3.49 -21.86
N MET A 543 -7.34 3.89 -23.01
CA MET A 543 -6.17 4.77 -23.06
C MET A 543 -6.54 6.20 -22.59
N PRO A 544 -5.58 7.01 -22.12
CA PRO A 544 -5.86 8.33 -21.53
C PRO A 544 -6.60 9.30 -22.45
N ASP A 545 -6.24 9.31 -23.72
CA ASP A 545 -6.88 10.04 -24.82
C ASP A 545 -8.33 9.59 -25.04
N ALA A 546 -8.56 8.28 -25.10
CA ALA A 546 -9.90 7.71 -25.20
C ALA A 546 -10.76 8.00 -23.95
N GLN A 547 -10.15 8.12 -22.77
CA GLN A 547 -10.83 8.53 -21.54
C GLN A 547 -11.14 10.03 -21.52
N GLU A 548 -10.23 10.90 -21.97
CA GLU A 548 -10.44 12.34 -22.13
C GLU A 548 -11.61 12.58 -23.09
N GLU A 549 -11.55 12.07 -24.32
CA GLU A 549 -12.60 12.30 -25.33
C GLU A 549 -13.95 11.71 -24.91
N LYS A 550 -13.98 10.58 -24.21
CA LYS A 550 -15.21 9.99 -23.65
C LYS A 550 -15.83 10.85 -22.54
N LEU A 551 -15.00 11.44 -21.67
CA LEU A 551 -15.44 12.41 -20.66
C LEU A 551 -15.99 13.69 -21.32
N LEU A 552 -15.33 14.16 -22.38
CA LEU A 552 -15.80 15.32 -23.15
C LEU A 552 -17.09 15.01 -23.92
N ALA A 553 -17.25 13.79 -24.44
CA ALA A 553 -18.50 13.35 -25.07
C ALA A 553 -19.68 13.34 -24.10
N VAL A 554 -19.50 12.86 -22.86
CA VAL A 554 -20.53 12.98 -21.81
C VAL A 554 -20.78 14.45 -21.46
N SER A 555 -19.74 15.28 -21.35
CA SER A 555 -19.87 16.72 -21.08
C SER A 555 -20.71 17.45 -22.15
N ARG A 556 -20.49 17.15 -23.43
CA ARG A 556 -21.25 17.70 -24.57
C ARG A 556 -22.70 17.20 -24.65
N ALA A 557 -23.03 16.08 -24.00
CA ALA A 557 -24.38 15.48 -23.99
C ALA A 557 -25.21 15.82 -22.73
N LEU A 558 -24.64 16.59 -21.79
CA LEU A 558 -25.33 17.03 -20.57
C LEU A 558 -26.06 18.37 -20.77
N PRO A 559 -27.10 18.66 -19.94
CA PRO A 559 -27.75 19.98 -19.93
C PRO A 559 -26.73 21.11 -19.74
N ALA A 560 -27.01 22.29 -20.31
CA ALA A 560 -26.12 23.43 -20.16
C ALA A 560 -26.07 23.87 -18.68
N PRO A 561 -24.93 24.37 -18.16
CA PRO A 561 -24.80 24.67 -16.74
C PRO A 561 -25.84 25.66 -16.18
N HIS A 562 -26.40 26.54 -17.02
CA HIS A 562 -27.46 27.47 -16.62
C HIS A 562 -28.82 26.78 -16.34
N ASP A 563 -29.07 25.60 -16.92
CA ASP A 563 -30.28 24.78 -16.70
C ASP A 563 -30.18 23.87 -15.46
N ARG A 564 -28.96 23.65 -14.96
CA ARG A 564 -28.70 22.69 -13.88
C ARG A 564 -29.18 23.24 -12.52
N PRO A 565 -29.64 22.39 -11.58
CA PRO A 565 -30.18 22.83 -10.30
C PRO A 565 -29.21 23.70 -9.48
N ARG A 566 -29.52 25.00 -9.38
CA ARG A 566 -28.66 26.03 -8.74
C ARG A 566 -28.66 26.00 -7.20
N HIS A 567 -29.34 25.02 -6.59
CA HIS A 567 -29.50 24.87 -5.15
C HIS A 567 -29.18 23.45 -4.64
N LEU A 568 -28.67 22.58 -5.52
CA LEU A 568 -28.29 21.20 -5.20
C LEU A 568 -26.81 20.98 -5.54
N ALA A 569 -26.12 20.21 -4.70
CA ALA A 569 -24.73 19.82 -4.91
C ALA A 569 -24.55 18.29 -4.78
N TRP A 570 -23.72 17.72 -5.64
CA TRP A 570 -23.40 16.30 -5.67
C TRP A 570 -22.28 15.93 -4.68
N ALA A 571 -22.30 14.70 -4.15
CA ALA A 571 -21.25 14.17 -3.28
C ALA A 571 -21.06 12.64 -3.36
N ASP A 572 -20.19 12.18 -4.27
CA ASP A 572 -19.75 10.77 -4.31
C ASP A 572 -18.64 10.41 -3.30
N PHE A 573 -17.96 11.42 -2.73
CA PHE A 573 -16.72 11.24 -1.96
C PHE A 573 -16.89 10.34 -0.71
N HIS A 574 -18.12 10.24 -0.20
CA HIS A 574 -18.53 9.39 0.91
C HIS A 574 -18.25 7.90 0.69
N PHE A 575 -18.08 7.48 -0.57
CA PHE A 575 -17.72 6.12 -0.94
C PHE A 575 -16.35 5.70 -0.41
N GLU A 576 -15.36 6.60 -0.33
CA GLU A 576 -14.04 6.30 0.24
C GLU A 576 -14.06 6.42 1.76
N ARG A 577 -14.60 5.35 2.37
CA ARG A 577 -14.85 5.24 3.81
C ARG A 577 -13.58 5.23 4.68
N ARG A 578 -12.38 5.09 4.13
CA ARG A 578 -11.12 5.02 4.90
C ARG A 578 -10.61 6.40 5.32
N ASN A 579 -10.67 7.39 4.42
CA ASN A 579 -10.25 8.76 4.71
C ASN A 579 -11.13 9.34 5.84
N SER A 580 -10.49 9.83 6.90
CA SER A 580 -11.15 10.33 8.11
C SER A 580 -11.83 11.68 7.89
N ALA A 581 -11.16 12.63 7.22
CA ALA A 581 -11.68 13.96 6.93
C ALA A 581 -12.94 13.90 6.04
N ARG A 582 -12.88 13.15 4.93
CA ARG A 582 -14.04 12.86 4.07
C ARG A 582 -15.21 12.26 4.85
N ARG A 583 -14.93 11.32 5.76
CA ARG A 583 -15.98 10.73 6.60
C ARG A 583 -16.57 11.74 7.58
N ALA A 584 -15.75 12.63 8.16
CA ALA A 584 -16.21 13.67 9.09
C ALA A 584 -17.09 14.71 8.40
N ILE A 585 -16.68 15.22 7.22
CA ILE A 585 -17.49 16.13 6.40
C ILE A 585 -18.82 15.45 6.05
N PHE A 586 -18.79 14.24 5.48
CA PHE A 586 -20.02 13.52 5.13
C PHE A 586 -20.93 13.24 6.34
N HIS A 587 -20.37 12.96 7.52
CA HIS A 587 -21.17 12.76 8.74
C HIS A 587 -21.92 14.01 9.20
N ARG A 588 -21.46 15.21 8.84
CA ARG A 588 -22.11 16.49 9.14
C ARG A 588 -23.16 16.86 8.09
N VAL A 589 -22.85 16.75 6.79
CA VAL A 589 -23.74 17.18 5.70
C VAL A 589 -24.75 16.12 5.22
N LYS A 590 -24.67 14.87 5.70
CA LYS A 590 -25.64 13.82 5.32
C LYS A 590 -27.07 14.18 5.75
N GLY A 591 -28.02 14.10 4.82
CA GLY A 591 -29.43 14.40 5.07
C GLY A 591 -29.81 15.87 4.88
N GLU A 592 -28.84 16.74 4.59
CA GLU A 592 -29.12 18.11 4.15
C GLU A 592 -29.94 18.13 2.85
N PRO A 593 -31.00 18.95 2.73
CA PRO A 593 -31.90 18.95 1.56
C PRO A 593 -31.24 19.46 0.27
N TRP A 594 -30.08 20.11 0.37
CA TRP A 594 -29.29 20.57 -0.77
C TRP A 594 -28.25 19.54 -1.26
N LEU A 595 -28.07 18.40 -0.57
CA LEU A 595 -27.01 17.43 -0.87
C LEU A 595 -27.55 16.18 -1.58
N VAL A 596 -27.09 15.94 -2.80
CA VAL A 596 -27.43 14.75 -3.59
C VAL A 596 -26.33 13.69 -3.47
N VAL A 597 -26.71 12.51 -2.99
CA VAL A 597 -25.79 11.43 -2.63
C VAL A 597 -26.17 10.11 -3.32
N PRO A 598 -25.32 9.54 -4.20
CA PRO A 598 -25.62 8.29 -4.88
C PRO A 598 -25.62 7.10 -3.91
N GLN A 599 -26.73 6.37 -3.84
CA GLN A 599 -26.93 5.25 -2.90
C GLN A 599 -26.11 3.99 -3.25
N ARG A 600 -25.63 3.89 -4.50
CA ARG A 600 -24.86 2.76 -5.02
C ARG A 600 -23.70 3.27 -5.86
N ARG A 601 -22.63 2.48 -5.95
CA ARG A 601 -21.60 2.70 -6.98
C ARG A 601 -22.12 2.24 -8.34
N VAL A 602 -21.68 2.98 -9.34
CA VAL A 602 -22.09 2.89 -10.75
C VAL A 602 -20.83 2.78 -11.62
N ARG A 603 -20.98 2.60 -12.94
CA ARG A 603 -19.82 2.67 -13.85
C ARG A 603 -19.31 4.12 -13.96
N ARG A 604 -18.07 4.33 -14.40
CA ARG A 604 -17.46 5.68 -14.41
C ARG A 604 -18.15 6.65 -15.38
N ALA A 605 -18.59 6.19 -16.55
CA ALA A 605 -19.45 6.97 -17.45
C ALA A 605 -20.84 7.25 -16.83
N GLU A 606 -21.50 6.22 -16.28
CA GLU A 606 -22.79 6.36 -15.57
C GLU A 606 -22.68 7.34 -14.37
N LEU A 607 -21.52 7.42 -13.70
CA LEU A 607 -21.23 8.41 -12.66
C LEU A 607 -21.12 9.84 -13.22
N TRP A 608 -20.45 10.01 -14.37
CA TRP A 608 -20.33 11.29 -15.05
C TRP A 608 -21.69 11.81 -15.54
N GLU A 609 -22.49 10.93 -16.15
CA GLU A 609 -23.86 11.20 -16.58
C GLU A 609 -24.79 11.58 -15.40
N GLN A 610 -24.60 10.96 -14.22
CA GLN A 610 -25.38 11.26 -13.02
C GLN A 610 -24.93 12.57 -12.36
N LYS A 611 -23.63 12.74 -12.09
CA LYS A 611 -23.12 13.91 -11.36
C LYS A 611 -23.21 15.19 -12.20
N GLY A 612 -22.91 15.11 -13.49
CA GLY A 612 -22.89 16.26 -14.40
C GLY A 612 -24.26 16.89 -14.69
N ARG A 613 -25.36 16.31 -14.20
CA ARG A 613 -26.70 16.95 -14.21
C ARG A 613 -26.85 18.04 -13.16
N TYR A 614 -25.96 18.08 -12.16
CA TYR A 614 -25.94 19.09 -11.10
C TYR A 614 -24.97 20.22 -11.44
N LEU A 615 -25.22 21.41 -10.88
CA LEU A 615 -24.31 22.54 -11.08
C LEU A 615 -23.07 22.45 -10.19
N PHE A 616 -23.18 21.81 -9.02
CA PHE A 616 -22.12 21.77 -8.00
C PHE A 616 -21.67 20.34 -7.66
N ASP A 617 -20.38 20.17 -7.37
CA ASP A 617 -19.79 18.95 -6.81
C ASP A 617 -18.90 19.27 -5.60
N LEU A 618 -19.07 18.55 -4.50
CA LEU A 618 -18.21 18.67 -3.32
C LEU A 618 -16.96 17.84 -3.53
N SER A 619 -15.81 18.50 -3.68
CA SER A 619 -14.51 17.83 -3.81
C SER A 619 -13.57 18.10 -2.64
N PRO A 620 -13.81 17.47 -1.47
CA PRO A 620 -12.86 17.52 -0.36
C PRO A 620 -11.53 16.81 -0.74
N PRO A 621 -10.40 17.21 -0.11
CA PRO A 621 -9.05 16.69 -0.39
C PRO A 621 -8.97 15.16 -0.51
N GLY A 622 -8.00 14.69 -1.30
CA GLY A 622 -7.75 13.28 -1.58
C GLY A 622 -7.00 12.58 -0.44
N HIS A 623 -5.96 11.85 -0.83
CA HIS A 623 -4.84 11.57 0.07
C HIS A 623 -3.98 12.84 0.30
N GLY A 624 -3.95 13.73 -0.70
CA GLY A 624 -3.31 15.05 -0.64
C GLY A 624 -4.28 16.18 -0.98
N PRO A 625 -3.78 17.41 -1.16
CA PRO A 625 -4.62 18.58 -1.41
C PRO A 625 -5.37 18.53 -2.76
N ASP A 626 -4.87 17.82 -3.78
CA ASP A 626 -5.57 17.64 -5.06
C ASP A 626 -6.41 16.34 -5.10
N CYS A 627 -7.38 16.25 -6.02
CA CYS A 627 -8.15 15.05 -6.28
C CYS A 627 -8.66 14.96 -7.72
N PHE A 628 -8.52 13.78 -8.36
CA PHE A 628 -9.04 13.49 -9.71
C PHE A 628 -10.49 13.91 -9.94
N ARG A 629 -11.35 13.78 -8.92
CA ARG A 629 -12.77 14.18 -9.01
C ARG A 629 -12.92 15.66 -9.36
N THR A 630 -12.08 16.54 -8.81
CA THR A 630 -12.09 17.98 -9.12
C THR A 630 -11.98 18.20 -10.63
N TRP A 631 -10.97 17.59 -11.26
CA TRP A 631 -10.70 17.70 -12.69
C TRP A 631 -11.77 17.05 -13.56
N GLU A 632 -12.31 15.89 -13.15
CA GLU A 632 -13.47 15.27 -13.83
C GLU A 632 -14.73 16.15 -13.77
N SER A 633 -15.03 16.76 -12.62
CA SER A 633 -16.23 17.59 -12.44
C SER A 633 -16.11 18.94 -13.16
N LEU A 634 -14.91 19.53 -13.19
CA LEU A 634 -14.61 20.70 -14.03
C LEU A 634 -14.78 20.38 -15.53
N ALA A 635 -14.34 19.21 -15.98
CA ALA A 635 -14.52 18.78 -17.38
C ALA A 635 -15.99 18.57 -17.78
N LEU A 636 -16.86 18.24 -16.81
CA LEU A 636 -18.32 18.17 -16.99
C LEU A 636 -19.03 19.55 -16.89
N GLY A 637 -18.27 20.66 -16.76
CA GLY A 637 -18.83 22.00 -16.63
C GLY A 637 -19.50 22.29 -15.29
N MET A 638 -19.10 21.58 -14.22
CA MET A 638 -19.60 21.81 -12.86
C MET A 638 -18.74 22.86 -12.13
N ILE A 639 -19.37 23.61 -11.22
CA ILE A 639 -18.68 24.44 -10.24
C ILE A 639 -18.23 23.53 -9.08
N VAL A 640 -16.93 23.40 -8.88
CA VAL A 640 -16.40 22.48 -7.86
C VAL A 640 -16.11 23.21 -6.55
N ILE A 641 -16.64 22.69 -5.44
CA ILE A 641 -16.42 23.24 -4.10
C ILE A 641 -15.26 22.49 -3.46
N VAL A 642 -14.23 23.22 -3.02
CA VAL A 642 -13.04 22.68 -2.34
C VAL A 642 -12.78 23.46 -1.05
N GLU A 643 -12.10 22.83 -0.09
CA GLU A 643 -11.61 23.54 1.10
C GLU A 643 -10.33 24.32 0.74
N ARG A 644 -10.21 25.54 1.26
CA ARG A 644 -9.09 26.46 0.98
C ARG A 644 -7.77 25.85 1.46
N GLY A 645 -6.74 25.92 0.62
CA GLY A 645 -5.45 25.29 0.91
C GLY A 645 -4.35 25.64 -0.10
N PRO A 646 -3.17 25.01 -0.01
CA PRO A 646 -1.93 25.42 -0.71
C PRO A 646 -1.99 25.38 -2.25
N LEU A 647 -3.00 24.74 -2.84
CA LEU A 647 -3.22 24.74 -4.29
C LEU A 647 -4.08 25.91 -4.78
N GLY A 648 -4.96 26.43 -3.92
CA GLY A 648 -5.88 27.52 -4.24
C GLY A 648 -5.47 28.89 -3.70
N VAL A 649 -4.45 28.94 -2.83
CA VAL A 649 -3.77 30.17 -2.44
C VAL A 649 -2.65 30.45 -3.44
N SER A 650 -2.61 31.67 -3.97
CA SER A 650 -1.52 32.12 -4.83
C SER A 650 -0.24 32.35 -4.02
N VAL A 651 0.91 32.04 -4.62
CA VAL A 651 2.24 32.44 -4.07
C VAL A 651 2.76 33.68 -4.81
N ASP A 652 2.44 33.81 -6.10
CA ASP A 652 3.04 34.79 -7.02
C ASP A 652 1.99 35.69 -7.72
N GLY A 653 0.83 35.90 -7.11
CA GLY A 653 -0.31 36.65 -7.68
C GLY A 653 -1.18 35.88 -8.70
N ASP A 654 -0.70 34.75 -9.22
CA ASP A 654 -1.31 33.89 -10.25
C ASP A 654 -2.75 33.39 -9.99
N GLY A 655 -3.24 33.42 -8.76
CA GLY A 655 -4.52 32.83 -8.35
C GLY A 655 -4.51 31.31 -8.12
N GLY A 656 -3.33 30.68 -8.15
CA GLY A 656 -3.10 29.27 -7.88
C GLY A 656 -3.52 28.28 -8.97
N LEU A 657 -3.50 26.98 -8.63
CA LEU A 657 -3.83 25.88 -9.52
C LEU A 657 -5.24 26.01 -10.12
N TYR A 658 -6.16 26.63 -9.37
CA TYR A 658 -7.56 26.83 -9.75
C TYR A 658 -7.84 28.18 -10.44
N ALA A 659 -6.82 29.01 -10.70
CA ALA A 659 -6.97 30.32 -11.34
C ALA A 659 -7.80 30.26 -12.63
N GLY A 660 -8.88 31.03 -12.71
CA GLY A 660 -9.75 31.09 -13.89
C GLY A 660 -10.63 29.86 -14.13
N LEU A 661 -10.66 28.88 -13.23
CA LEU A 661 -11.56 27.72 -13.30
C LEU A 661 -12.79 27.94 -12.39
N PRO A 662 -13.94 27.30 -12.66
CA PRO A 662 -15.12 27.39 -11.81
C PRO A 662 -14.94 26.57 -10.51
N VAL A 663 -14.16 27.11 -9.59
CA VAL A 663 -13.84 26.51 -8.28
C VAL A 663 -14.16 27.49 -7.15
N VAL A 664 -14.95 27.04 -6.17
CA VAL A 664 -15.30 27.77 -4.95
C VAL A 664 -14.41 27.27 -3.80
N GLN A 665 -13.72 28.18 -3.11
CA GLN A 665 -12.83 27.87 -1.97
C GLN A 665 -13.45 28.27 -0.63
N VAL A 666 -14.09 27.32 0.04
CA VAL A 666 -14.66 27.49 1.39
C VAL A 666 -13.59 27.31 2.49
N ALA A 667 -13.82 27.87 3.68
CA ALA A 667 -12.95 27.65 4.84
C ALA A 667 -13.24 26.30 5.52
N ASN A 668 -14.51 25.88 5.54
CA ASN A 668 -14.96 24.60 6.09
C ASN A 668 -16.15 24.07 5.27
N MET A 669 -15.95 22.95 4.57
CA MET A 669 -16.99 22.35 3.70
C MET A 669 -18.22 21.85 4.47
N SER A 670 -18.14 21.76 5.80
CA SER A 670 -19.24 21.29 6.64
C SER A 670 -20.18 22.40 7.13
N THR A 671 -19.83 23.67 6.97
CA THR A 671 -20.57 24.84 7.52
C THR A 671 -20.87 25.87 6.45
N ASP A 672 -19.93 26.09 5.54
CA ASP A 672 -19.97 27.20 4.58
C ASP A 672 -20.84 26.86 3.36
N VAL A 673 -21.12 25.56 3.15
CA VAL A 673 -21.94 25.05 2.06
C VAL A 673 -23.37 24.85 2.55
N ASN A 674 -24.32 25.55 1.93
CA ASN A 674 -25.74 25.45 2.20
C ASN A 674 -26.55 25.95 0.98
N ALA A 675 -27.87 25.74 0.98
CA ALA A 675 -28.74 26.09 -0.13
C ALA A 675 -28.70 27.58 -0.55
N THR A 676 -28.39 28.50 0.37
CA THR A 676 -28.27 29.94 0.09
C THR A 676 -26.93 30.24 -0.57
N ALA A 677 -25.84 29.69 -0.03
CA ALA A 677 -24.49 29.82 -0.60
C ALA A 677 -24.41 29.27 -2.03
N LEU A 678 -25.01 28.11 -2.30
CA LEU A 678 -25.09 27.52 -3.64
C LEU A 678 -25.78 28.48 -4.64
N ARG A 679 -26.91 29.10 -4.26
CA ARG A 679 -27.62 30.07 -5.12
C ARG A 679 -26.77 31.32 -5.38
N ALA A 680 -26.09 31.83 -4.37
CA ALA A 680 -25.21 33.00 -4.49
C ALA A 680 -24.02 32.71 -5.43
N TRP A 681 -23.35 31.57 -5.28
CA TRP A 681 -22.25 31.16 -6.17
C TRP A 681 -22.74 30.91 -7.60
N ALA A 682 -23.93 30.33 -7.79
CA ALA A 682 -24.52 30.14 -9.12
C ALA A 682 -24.78 31.48 -9.82
N ALA A 683 -25.24 32.50 -9.10
CA ALA A 683 -25.42 33.85 -9.64
C ALA A 683 -24.06 34.50 -9.99
N ALA A 684 -23.07 34.42 -9.10
CA ALA A 684 -21.73 35.00 -9.30
C ALA A 684 -20.95 34.35 -10.47
N HIS A 685 -21.14 33.06 -10.72
CA HIS A 685 -20.59 32.41 -11.91
C HIS A 685 -21.37 32.75 -13.19
N ALA A 686 -22.70 32.92 -13.11
CA ALA A 686 -23.51 33.31 -14.26
C ALA A 686 -23.17 34.73 -14.79
N THR A 687 -22.86 35.69 -13.90
CA THR A 687 -22.43 37.03 -14.32
C THR A 687 -21.03 37.02 -14.95
N ARG A 688 -20.08 36.25 -14.37
CA ARG A 688 -18.70 36.12 -14.87
C ARG A 688 -18.62 35.59 -16.30
N ASP A 689 -19.49 34.65 -16.66
CA ASP A 689 -19.51 34.01 -17.98
C ASP A 689 -20.54 34.64 -18.96
N GLY A 690 -21.00 35.87 -18.68
CA GLY A 690 -21.92 36.62 -19.55
C GLY A 690 -23.25 35.91 -19.79
N GLY A 691 -23.82 35.32 -18.73
CA GLY A 691 -25.11 34.60 -18.72
C GLY A 691 -25.06 33.19 -19.30
N LYS A 692 -24.01 32.82 -20.03
CA LYS A 692 -23.91 31.51 -20.71
C LYS A 692 -23.52 30.36 -19.78
N GLY A 693 -22.93 30.67 -18.62
CA GLY A 693 -22.28 29.70 -17.72
C GLY A 693 -21.01 29.10 -18.33
N PRO A 694 -20.34 28.15 -17.64
CA PRO A 694 -19.10 27.54 -18.12
C PRO A 694 -19.37 26.69 -19.38
N ARG A 695 -19.24 27.32 -20.55
CA ARG A 695 -19.61 26.77 -21.86
C ARG A 695 -18.87 25.46 -22.16
N ALA A 696 -19.63 24.39 -22.40
CA ALA A 696 -19.10 23.11 -22.90
C ALA A 696 -18.38 23.21 -24.25
N SER A 697 -18.57 24.31 -25.01
CA SER A 697 -17.83 24.59 -26.25
C SER A 697 -16.34 24.91 -26.03
N ALA A 698 -15.91 25.18 -24.80
CA ALA A 698 -14.54 25.49 -24.45
C ALA A 698 -14.18 24.90 -23.08
N VAL A 699 -14.18 23.55 -23.01
CA VAL A 699 -13.44 22.79 -21.98
C VAL A 699 -12.06 23.47 -21.83
N PRO A 700 -11.77 24.14 -20.70
CA PRO A 700 -10.58 24.98 -20.61
C PRO A 700 -9.34 24.17 -20.96
N ASP A 701 -8.47 24.71 -21.81
CA ASP A 701 -7.40 23.90 -22.40
C ASP A 701 -6.48 23.29 -21.31
N ARG A 702 -6.36 23.99 -20.16
CA ARG A 702 -5.75 23.55 -18.90
C ARG A 702 -6.35 22.28 -18.25
N LEU A 703 -7.50 21.77 -18.71
CA LEU A 703 -8.04 20.48 -18.28
C LEU A 703 -7.52 19.30 -19.11
N LYS A 704 -6.94 19.56 -20.30
CA LYS A 704 -6.42 18.53 -21.21
C LYS A 704 -4.94 18.27 -20.93
N LEU A 705 -4.51 17.03 -21.07
CA LEU A 705 -3.08 16.67 -21.00
C LEU A 705 -2.24 17.52 -21.98
N SER A 706 -2.76 17.70 -23.19
CA SER A 706 -2.02 18.31 -24.31
C SER A 706 -1.60 19.75 -24.03
N HIS A 707 -2.34 20.51 -23.21
CA HIS A 707 -1.94 21.86 -22.79
C HIS A 707 -0.68 21.84 -21.92
N TRP A 708 -0.64 20.96 -20.91
CA TRP A 708 0.48 20.87 -19.97
C TRP A 708 1.74 20.31 -20.65
N VAL A 709 1.59 19.33 -21.54
CA VAL A 709 2.70 18.83 -22.37
C VAL A 709 3.21 19.93 -23.31
N ARG A 710 2.33 20.73 -23.93
CA ARG A 710 2.74 21.91 -24.74
C ARG A 710 3.49 22.94 -23.90
N ALA A 711 3.03 23.25 -22.68
CA ALA A 711 3.69 24.20 -21.79
C ALA A 711 5.10 23.73 -21.38
N MET A 712 5.22 22.48 -20.92
CA MET A 712 6.50 21.88 -20.54
C MET A 712 7.47 21.79 -21.73
N ARG A 713 6.99 21.44 -22.94
CA ARG A 713 7.83 21.39 -24.15
C ARG A 713 8.24 22.77 -24.69
N ARG A 714 7.48 23.85 -24.44
CA ARG A 714 7.95 25.23 -24.72
C ARG A 714 9.09 25.62 -23.79
N ALA A 715 8.90 25.45 -22.49
CA ALA A 715 9.93 25.75 -21.49
C ALA A 715 11.23 24.95 -21.74
N ALA A 716 11.13 23.65 -22.07
CA ALA A 716 12.30 22.83 -22.40
C ALA A 716 13.11 23.36 -23.59
N ARG A 717 12.45 23.99 -24.57
CA ARG A 717 13.07 24.62 -25.75
C ARG A 717 13.57 26.06 -25.50
N GLY A 718 13.36 26.63 -24.31
CA GLY A 718 13.74 28.01 -23.99
C GLY A 718 12.85 29.08 -24.63
N ALA A 719 11.68 28.71 -25.18
CA ALA A 719 10.67 29.66 -25.61
C ALA A 719 9.76 30.01 -24.42
N SER A 720 9.74 31.29 -24.05
CA SER A 720 8.86 31.89 -23.03
C SER A 720 7.39 31.86 -23.47
#